data_AF-A0A2E5MNQ3-F1
#
_entry.id   AF-A0A2E5MNQ3-F1
#
_cell.length_a   1.000
_cell.length_b   1.000
_cell.length_c   1.000
_cell.angle_alpha   90.00
_cell.angle_beta   90.00
_cell.angle_gamma   90.00
#
_symmetry.space_group_name_H-M   'P 1'
#
loop_
_entity.id
_entity.type
_entity.pdbx_description
1 polymer ?
#
loop_
_entity_poly.entity_id
_entity_poly.type
_entity_poly.pdbx_seq_one_letter_code
_entity_poly.pdbx_strand_id
1 'polypeptide(L)'
;MISALARSFSVITIAIVLSACSSAGDDAVKEAGSRENSFPGAKNPGSDFSETSTGDTSNANGLARNEVRITVEVPEQMAPEGPLSRRNLHLVQPDSVRVYKTDQNLRALSSVDVTTRTDDDGFNVIGFPNGQPLGPDVLIEVSYQGQTIRAFATDNDRDIKVNPFSEYLVIEGLGGYTELQFEQAMACVNSTDSTNLCINKYIWSTLADQVQDFEIDIPDNTGFDSAVALLGQRADFARYVSEMAKIILITPADTSTISGDSVNMNTVFHGLELGITGTGTSGPGRWGIRRSAEERVEVNGVGYVYPGLSMSSLGAFGITATFLASDIPYQRATLTQFSAANSVYLGPDNWDINSHATTAVPGSIKNDTQLLAGLSVLQTITNKNSAKIIGWTRNPYRLDALVVGGKDDPQALVSGYFSAGRSLELKADNGGYQRGDQLEEYFVSIFDLSFTKSDDFQISTLSSSYNVISFSTQLGDPVTPFRTESMLGTWSGSGGSFTQTASAEEINRKANGTVTTASPNRDGPANVSNQTSQLSGGDKNTGRLSLDSSAIGQVGASQPDGSLLAFNLDNPVNGDGVLIALKAGSEPPEADRNYRLQGTIVGLNDDKQILQHIDGGQLSIGTAGDATVSLAGFEVTQTVSTQVLERPHALTTTTDADLTFTFTSGATPQLVMTKTGGASPYLQGFVSEDGSLLMLQIRERPPSGDEYLGLLIGVLEAP
;
A
#
# COMPACT_ATOMS: atom_id res chain seq x y z
N MET A 1 -2.04 -46.85 -4.32
CA MET A 1 -2.73 -46.83 -3.01
C MET A 1 -2.52 -45.42 -2.46
N ILE A 2 -3.41 -44.48 -2.84
CA ILE A 2 -4.58 -43.97 -2.08
C ILE A 2 -4.06 -43.26 -0.81
N SER A 3 -4.12 -41.93 -0.64
CA SER A 3 -5.20 -40.94 -0.81
C SER A 3 -4.54 -39.54 -0.94
N ALA A 4 -4.92 -38.63 -1.85
CA ALA A 4 -6.14 -37.82 -1.94
C ALA A 4 -6.39 -36.94 -0.70
N LEU A 5 -6.06 -35.65 -0.77
CA LEU A 5 -6.73 -34.62 0.03
C LEU A 5 -6.81 -33.29 -0.72
N ALA A 6 -8.04 -32.82 -0.86
CA ALA A 6 -8.44 -31.59 -1.51
C ALA A 6 -7.92 -30.39 -0.72
N ARG A 7 -7.30 -29.44 -1.43
CA ARG A 7 -7.13 -28.06 -0.95
C ARG A 7 -8.43 -27.33 -1.23
N SER A 8 -9.11 -26.92 -0.17
CA SER A 8 -10.34 -26.14 -0.27
C SER A 8 -9.99 -24.72 -0.71
N PHE A 9 -10.62 -24.29 -1.79
CA PHE A 9 -10.46 -22.98 -2.40
C PHE A 9 -11.26 -21.91 -1.63
N SER A 10 -10.63 -20.77 -1.36
CA SER A 10 -11.34 -19.51 -1.11
C SER A 10 -11.68 -18.87 -2.46
N VAL A 11 -12.76 -19.33 -3.08
CA VAL A 11 -13.41 -18.59 -4.18
C VAL A 11 -14.23 -17.48 -3.54
N ILE A 12 -13.84 -16.23 -3.79
CA ILE A 12 -14.67 -15.07 -3.49
C ILE A 12 -15.92 -15.17 -4.36
N THR A 13 -16.98 -15.76 -3.80
CA THR A 13 -18.33 -15.67 -4.36
C THR A 13 -18.96 -14.43 -3.76
N ILE A 14 -18.84 -13.30 -4.44
CA ILE A 14 -19.66 -12.13 -4.15
C ILE A 14 -21.10 -12.56 -4.37
N ALA A 15 -21.88 -12.56 -3.30
CA ALA A 15 -23.33 -12.62 -3.35
C ALA A 15 -23.85 -11.36 -4.05
N ILE A 16 -23.96 -11.43 -5.37
CA ILE A 16 -24.72 -10.47 -6.17
C ILE A 16 -26.21 -10.72 -5.90
N VAL A 17 -26.83 -9.85 -5.11
CA VAL A 17 -28.29 -9.75 -4.90
C VAL A 17 -28.54 -8.23 -4.83
N LEU A 18 -29.09 -7.52 -5.81
CA LEU A 18 -30.26 -7.80 -6.65
C LEU A 18 -30.18 -7.11 -8.04
N SER A 19 -30.41 -7.89 -9.10
CA SER A 19 -31.55 -7.74 -10.04
C SER A 19 -31.24 -8.32 -11.43
N ALA A 20 -31.20 -9.65 -11.50
CA ALA A 20 -31.55 -10.37 -12.72
C ALA A 20 -32.22 -11.70 -12.35
N CYS A 21 -33.51 -11.65 -12.00
CA CYS A 21 -34.35 -12.84 -11.99
C CYS A 21 -34.70 -13.21 -13.44
N SER A 22 -34.27 -14.39 -13.89
CA SER A 22 -35.24 -15.36 -14.42
C SER A 22 -34.66 -16.77 -14.54
N SER A 23 -35.31 -17.67 -13.80
CA SER A 23 -35.45 -19.12 -14.00
C SER A 23 -34.52 -20.09 -13.23
N ALA A 24 -35.22 -20.95 -12.46
CA ALA A 24 -34.83 -22.24 -11.87
C ALA A 24 -34.20 -22.26 -10.46
N GLY A 25 -35.02 -22.60 -9.44
CA GLY A 25 -34.51 -23.14 -8.17
C GLY A 25 -35.31 -22.93 -6.87
N ASP A 26 -36.65 -22.86 -6.91
CA ASP A 26 -37.48 -22.44 -5.75
C ASP A 26 -37.59 -23.43 -4.58
N ASP A 27 -36.99 -24.61 -4.63
CA ASP A 27 -37.11 -25.62 -3.55
C ASP A 27 -35.88 -25.72 -2.62
N ALA A 28 -34.72 -25.13 -2.99
CA ALA A 28 -33.51 -25.16 -2.14
C ALA A 28 -33.49 -24.08 -1.04
N VAL A 29 -34.29 -23.02 -1.21
CA VAL A 29 -34.27 -21.82 -0.33
C VAL A 29 -35.07 -22.03 0.97
N LYS A 30 -36.06 -22.94 0.98
CA LYS A 30 -36.86 -23.21 2.19
C LYS A 30 -36.19 -24.16 3.18
N GLU A 31 -35.35 -25.09 2.73
CA GLU A 31 -34.64 -26.01 3.63
C GLU A 31 -33.34 -25.40 4.21
N ALA A 32 -32.73 -24.43 3.51
CA ALA A 32 -31.59 -23.65 3.99
C ALA A 32 -31.97 -22.63 5.09
N GLY A 33 -33.23 -22.18 5.13
CA GLY A 33 -33.74 -21.25 6.14
C GLY A 33 -34.08 -21.88 7.50
N SER A 34 -34.13 -23.20 7.61
CA SER A 34 -34.54 -23.92 8.83
C SER A 34 -33.42 -24.70 9.52
N ARG A 35 -32.18 -24.63 9.03
CA ARG A 35 -31.02 -25.19 9.71
C ARG A 35 -30.28 -24.03 10.38
N GLU A 36 -30.24 -24.04 11.70
CA GLU A 36 -29.31 -23.20 12.45
C GLU A 36 -27.90 -23.58 12.03
N ASN A 37 -27.30 -22.76 11.16
CA ASN A 37 -25.89 -22.87 10.84
C ASN A 37 -25.09 -22.33 12.04
N SER A 38 -24.80 -23.19 13.02
CA SER A 38 -23.72 -22.90 13.97
C SER A 38 -22.41 -23.37 13.35
N PHE A 39 -21.71 -22.46 12.67
CA PHE A 39 -20.27 -22.61 12.53
C PHE A 39 -19.67 -22.37 13.91
N PRO A 40 -18.79 -23.24 14.44
CA PRO A 40 -18.08 -22.95 15.67
C PRO A 40 -17.28 -21.66 15.42
N GLY A 41 -17.73 -20.56 15.99
CA GLY A 41 -16.99 -19.31 15.94
C GLY A 41 -15.89 -19.38 16.98
N ALA A 42 -14.63 -19.41 16.55
CA ALA A 42 -13.62 -18.81 17.40
C ALA A 42 -14.01 -17.33 17.51
N LYS A 43 -14.62 -16.93 18.63
CA LYS A 43 -14.94 -15.52 18.89
C LYS A 43 -13.64 -14.82 19.26
N ASN A 44 -12.78 -14.58 18.28
CA ASN A 44 -11.34 -14.50 18.49
C ASN A 44 -10.91 -13.55 19.63
N PRO A 45 -10.34 -14.08 20.74
CA PRO A 45 -9.40 -13.37 21.61
C PRO A 45 -7.94 -13.75 21.25
N GLY A 46 -7.74 -14.59 20.23
CA GLY A 46 -6.50 -15.31 19.95
C GLY A 46 -5.65 -14.72 18.83
N SER A 47 -4.35 -14.98 18.97
CA SER A 47 -3.23 -14.62 18.08
C SER A 47 -3.22 -15.46 16.79
N ASP A 48 -4.37 -15.73 16.16
CA ASP A 48 -4.49 -16.83 15.20
C ASP A 48 -4.59 -16.37 13.74
N PHE A 49 -4.01 -17.17 12.85
CA PHE A 49 -4.14 -17.11 11.39
C PHE A 49 -5.08 -18.24 10.94
N SER A 50 -5.82 -18.02 9.86
CA SER A 50 -6.54 -19.12 9.22
C SER A 50 -6.50 -19.01 7.71
N GLU A 51 -6.84 -20.09 7.01
CA GLU A 51 -6.88 -20.09 5.54
C GLU A 51 -8.02 -19.24 4.97
N THR A 52 -9.01 -18.90 5.79
CA THR A 52 -10.24 -18.17 5.40
C THR A 52 -10.41 -16.84 6.12
N SER A 53 -9.52 -16.51 7.06
CA SER A 53 -9.61 -15.30 7.85
C SER A 53 -8.25 -14.61 7.97
N THR A 54 -8.27 -13.31 7.73
CA THR A 54 -7.13 -12.40 7.77
C THR A 54 -6.81 -11.88 9.17
N GLY A 55 -6.97 -12.70 10.22
CA GLY A 55 -6.47 -12.47 11.58
C GLY A 55 -7.14 -11.37 12.42
N ASP A 56 -7.84 -10.42 11.79
CA ASP A 56 -8.78 -9.44 12.38
C ASP A 56 -10.10 -9.48 11.59
N THR A 57 -10.63 -10.66 11.30
CA THR A 57 -11.87 -10.78 10.52
C THR A 57 -13.09 -10.84 11.40
N SER A 58 -13.99 -9.88 11.20
CA SER A 58 -15.42 -9.91 11.48
C SER A 58 -15.79 -10.81 12.67
N ASN A 59 -15.47 -10.36 13.87
CA ASN A 59 -15.80 -11.12 15.07
C ASN A 59 -17.27 -10.92 15.50
N ALA A 60 -18.13 -10.54 14.56
CA ALA A 60 -19.53 -10.24 14.83
C ALA A 60 -20.42 -11.47 15.06
N ASN A 61 -19.82 -12.66 15.18
CA ASN A 61 -20.55 -13.85 15.54
C ASN A 61 -21.17 -13.68 16.93
N GLY A 62 -22.46 -14.01 17.05
CA GLY A 62 -23.24 -13.78 18.25
C GLY A 62 -23.62 -12.32 18.52
N LEU A 63 -23.37 -11.39 17.58
CA LEU A 63 -23.80 -9.99 17.67
C LEU A 63 -25.00 -9.71 16.75
N ALA A 64 -26.05 -9.09 17.30
CA ALA A 64 -27.10 -8.48 16.49
C ALA A 64 -26.52 -7.37 15.59
N ARG A 65 -27.24 -7.01 14.52
CA ARG A 65 -26.78 -6.02 13.53
C ARG A 65 -26.39 -4.67 14.15
N ASN A 66 -27.02 -4.31 15.26
CA ASN A 66 -26.82 -3.05 15.97
C ASN A 66 -25.96 -3.21 17.24
N GLU A 67 -25.34 -4.36 17.45
CA GLU A 67 -24.45 -4.63 18.57
C GLU A 67 -22.98 -4.58 18.13
N VAL A 68 -22.13 -4.16 19.06
CA VAL A 68 -20.66 -4.21 18.97
C VAL A 68 -20.10 -4.92 20.20
N ARG A 69 -19.01 -5.67 20.04
CA ARG A 69 -18.23 -6.23 21.14
C ARG A 69 -17.13 -5.25 21.53
N ILE A 70 -16.82 -5.18 22.82
CA ILE A 70 -15.73 -4.39 23.38
C ILE A 70 -14.62 -5.32 23.84
N THR A 71 -13.45 -5.18 23.24
CA THR A 71 -12.23 -5.90 23.63
C THR A 71 -11.23 -4.89 24.18
N VAL A 72 -10.82 -5.04 25.45
CA VAL A 72 -9.89 -4.11 26.09
C VAL A 72 -8.51 -4.72 26.16
N GLU A 73 -7.52 -3.99 25.63
CA GLU A 73 -6.12 -4.43 25.59
C GLU A 73 -5.24 -3.33 26.20
N VAL A 74 -4.39 -3.72 27.15
CA VAL A 74 -3.48 -2.80 27.85
C VAL A 74 -2.04 -3.28 27.76
N PRO A 75 -1.03 -2.38 27.86
CA PRO A 75 0.37 -2.81 27.93
C PRO A 75 0.65 -3.72 29.14
N GLU A 76 1.66 -4.56 29.03
CA GLU A 76 2.07 -5.53 30.07
C GLU A 76 2.21 -4.88 31.45
N GLN A 77 2.78 -3.67 31.54
CA GLN A 77 2.97 -2.98 32.83
C GLN A 77 1.67 -2.83 33.65
N MET A 78 0.51 -2.77 32.99
CA MET A 78 -0.80 -2.66 33.66
C MET A 78 -1.40 -4.01 34.01
N ALA A 79 -1.12 -5.05 33.22
CA ALA A 79 -1.71 -6.37 33.37
C ALA A 79 -0.68 -7.49 33.07
N PRO A 80 0.38 -7.63 33.89
CA PRO A 80 1.50 -8.54 33.60
C PRO A 80 1.07 -10.02 33.58
N GLU A 81 0.01 -10.35 34.31
CA GLU A 81 -0.57 -11.70 34.36
C GLU A 81 -1.77 -11.86 33.41
N GLY A 82 -2.09 -10.83 32.62
CA GLY A 82 -3.18 -10.88 31.65
C GLY A 82 -2.85 -11.78 30.46
N PRO A 83 -3.84 -12.42 29.81
CA PRO A 83 -3.60 -13.17 28.58
C PRO A 83 -3.01 -12.28 27.49
N LEU A 84 -1.94 -12.74 26.84
CA LEU A 84 -1.29 -12.00 25.75
C LEU A 84 -2.20 -11.94 24.51
N SER A 85 -2.32 -10.74 23.94
CA SER A 85 -2.91 -10.43 22.64
C SER A 85 -1.81 -10.07 21.62
N ARG A 86 -2.19 -9.54 20.45
CA ARG A 86 -1.26 -8.99 19.46
C ARG A 86 -0.47 -7.80 20.03
N ARG A 87 0.70 -7.52 19.43
CA ARG A 87 1.51 -6.31 19.71
C ARG A 87 2.02 -6.17 21.15
N ASN A 88 2.23 -7.29 21.84
CA ASN A 88 2.59 -7.33 23.27
C ASN A 88 1.58 -6.62 24.18
N LEU A 89 0.29 -6.61 23.80
CA LEU A 89 -0.79 -6.14 24.65
C LEU A 89 -1.42 -7.30 25.42
N HIS A 90 -2.12 -7.00 26.50
CA HIS A 90 -2.77 -7.98 27.37
C HIS A 90 -4.26 -7.72 27.45
N LEU A 91 -5.05 -8.79 27.30
CA LEU A 91 -6.50 -8.76 27.43
C LEU A 91 -6.89 -8.55 28.88
N VAL A 92 -7.82 -7.62 29.10
CA VAL A 92 -8.36 -7.33 30.43
C VAL A 92 -9.87 -7.13 30.38
N GLN A 93 -10.50 -7.29 31.53
CA GLN A 93 -11.88 -6.87 31.74
C GLN A 93 -11.89 -5.45 32.29
N PRO A 94 -12.69 -4.52 31.71
CA PRO A 94 -12.75 -3.15 32.20
C PRO A 94 -13.47 -3.06 33.55
N ASP A 95 -13.07 -2.09 34.38
CA ASP A 95 -13.75 -1.76 35.64
C ASP A 95 -15.10 -1.08 35.37
N SER A 96 -15.17 -0.30 34.30
CA SER A 96 -16.40 0.34 33.82
C SER A 96 -16.33 0.65 32.33
N VAL A 97 -17.50 0.74 31.69
CA VAL A 97 -17.65 1.11 30.28
C VAL A 97 -18.71 2.21 30.19
N ARG A 98 -18.41 3.28 29.45
CA ARG A 98 -19.27 4.44 29.25
C ARG A 98 -19.31 4.82 27.77
N VAL A 99 -20.48 5.20 27.26
CA VAL A 99 -20.65 5.66 25.88
C VAL A 99 -21.21 7.07 25.88
N TYR A 100 -20.59 7.98 25.14
CA TYR A 100 -21.02 9.38 25.07
C TYR A 100 -20.73 10.03 23.74
N LYS A 101 -21.46 11.12 23.46
CA LYS A 101 -21.17 12.04 22.38
C LYS A 101 -20.05 13.00 22.75
N THR A 102 -19.20 13.33 21.80
CA THR A 102 -18.04 14.21 21.96
C THR A 102 -17.95 15.25 20.84
N ASP A 103 -17.11 16.25 21.04
CA ASP A 103 -16.59 17.16 20.02
C ASP A 103 -15.08 16.95 19.78
N GLN A 104 -14.47 17.77 18.92
CA GLN A 104 -13.02 17.80 18.66
C GLN A 104 -12.19 18.18 19.89
N ASN A 105 -12.79 18.76 20.92
CA ASN A 105 -12.10 19.01 22.20
C ASN A 105 -12.14 17.79 23.12
N LEU A 106 -12.68 16.66 22.63
CA LEU A 106 -12.81 15.39 23.35
C LEU A 106 -13.63 15.50 24.64
N ARG A 107 -14.57 16.46 24.70
CA ARG A 107 -15.42 16.69 25.86
C ARG A 107 -16.67 15.82 25.79
N ALA A 108 -16.99 15.12 26.87
CA ALA A 108 -18.27 14.42 26.98
C ALA A 108 -19.44 15.43 26.99
N LEU A 109 -20.24 15.43 25.92
CA LEU A 109 -21.36 16.36 25.73
C LEU A 109 -22.68 15.79 26.28
N SER A 110 -22.97 14.53 25.95
CA SER A 110 -24.19 13.83 26.36
C SER A 110 -24.01 12.32 26.32
N SER A 111 -24.77 11.58 27.12
CA SER A 111 -24.84 10.11 26.99
C SER A 111 -25.48 9.70 25.67
N VAL A 112 -25.15 8.50 25.19
CA VAL A 112 -25.83 7.83 24.08
C VAL A 112 -26.70 6.72 24.65
N ASP A 113 -27.93 6.57 24.15
CA ASP A 113 -28.80 5.47 24.52
C ASP A 113 -28.19 4.15 24.04
N VAL A 114 -27.88 3.27 24.98
CA VAL A 114 -27.29 1.96 24.72
C VAL A 114 -27.90 0.88 25.60
N THR A 115 -27.84 -0.35 25.12
CA THR A 115 -28.09 -1.55 25.93
C THR A 115 -26.77 -2.28 26.15
N THR A 116 -26.55 -2.82 27.34
CA THR A 116 -25.33 -3.59 27.64
C THR A 116 -25.68 -5.02 28.01
N ARG A 117 -24.91 -5.97 27.49
CA ARG A 117 -24.92 -7.37 27.95
C ARG A 117 -23.51 -7.92 27.95
N THR A 118 -23.34 -9.08 28.57
CA THR A 118 -22.11 -9.88 28.46
C THR A 118 -22.40 -11.04 27.51
N ASP A 119 -21.48 -11.34 26.59
CA ASP A 119 -21.59 -12.54 25.75
C ASP A 119 -21.07 -13.79 26.47
N ASP A 120 -21.22 -14.97 25.84
CA ASP A 120 -20.85 -16.25 26.50
C ASP A 120 -19.35 -16.38 26.80
N ASP A 121 -18.52 -15.52 26.20
CA ASP A 121 -17.06 -15.54 26.35
C ASP A 121 -16.60 -14.47 27.35
N GLY A 122 -17.54 -13.75 27.96
CA GLY A 122 -17.27 -12.76 29.00
C GLY A 122 -17.02 -11.35 28.47
N PHE A 123 -17.19 -11.08 27.18
CA PHE A 123 -16.99 -9.73 26.63
C PHE A 123 -18.21 -8.83 26.85
N ASN A 124 -17.94 -7.55 27.06
CA ASN A 124 -18.99 -6.53 27.09
C ASN A 124 -19.50 -6.29 25.67
N VAL A 125 -20.82 -6.35 25.49
CA VAL A 125 -21.51 -6.07 24.23
C VAL A 125 -22.40 -4.85 24.43
N ILE A 126 -22.27 -3.89 23.51
CA ILE A 126 -23.06 -2.65 23.50
C ILE A 126 -24.00 -2.70 22.30
N GLY A 127 -25.29 -2.57 22.55
CA GLY A 127 -26.33 -2.43 21.52
C GLY A 127 -26.72 -0.96 21.35
N PHE A 128 -26.73 -0.50 20.11
CA PHE A 128 -27.19 0.84 19.74
C PHE A 128 -28.61 0.76 19.16
N PRO A 129 -29.66 1.23 19.85
CA PRO A 129 -31.04 1.08 19.38
C PRO A 129 -31.29 1.72 18.01
N ASN A 130 -30.54 2.77 17.67
CA ASN A 130 -30.68 3.55 16.43
C ASN A 130 -29.68 3.14 15.33
N GLY A 131 -29.06 1.97 15.46
CA GLY A 131 -27.98 1.52 14.57
C GLY A 131 -26.61 1.99 15.05
N GLN A 132 -25.56 1.37 14.49
CA GLN A 132 -24.18 1.67 14.87
C GLN A 132 -23.79 3.11 14.49
N PRO A 133 -23.03 3.81 15.34
CA PRO A 133 -22.45 5.10 14.99
C PRO A 133 -21.55 4.99 13.75
N LEU A 134 -21.68 5.96 12.85
CA LEU A 134 -20.82 6.09 11.66
C LEU A 134 -19.77 7.20 11.81
N GLY A 135 -20.06 8.19 12.66
CA GLY A 135 -19.19 9.34 12.87
C GLY A 135 -18.18 9.15 13.99
N PRO A 136 -17.19 10.06 14.07
CA PRO A 136 -16.23 10.09 15.16
C PRO A 136 -16.81 10.71 16.44
N ASP A 137 -18.05 11.21 16.42
CA ASP A 137 -18.67 11.94 17.54
C ASP A 137 -19.15 11.04 18.68
N VAL A 138 -19.05 9.71 18.56
CA VAL A 138 -19.42 8.77 19.62
C VAL A 138 -18.22 7.97 20.07
N LEU A 139 -17.86 8.12 21.35
CA LEU A 139 -16.77 7.40 21.98
C LEU A 139 -17.28 6.35 22.95
N ILE A 140 -16.52 5.26 23.00
CA ILE A 140 -16.56 4.26 24.07
C ILE A 140 -15.36 4.52 24.94
N GLU A 141 -15.61 4.76 26.21
CA GLU A 141 -14.60 5.00 27.22
C GLU A 141 -14.64 3.86 28.23
N VAL A 142 -13.48 3.28 28.51
CA VAL A 142 -13.31 2.26 29.53
C VAL A 142 -12.38 2.79 30.61
N SER A 143 -12.63 2.36 31.85
CA SER A 143 -11.68 2.54 32.94
C SER A 143 -11.07 1.20 33.32
N TYR A 144 -9.75 1.18 33.51
CA TYR A 144 -9.02 0.03 34.02
C TYR A 144 -7.90 0.50 34.95
N GLN A 145 -7.95 0.09 36.22
CA GLN A 145 -6.99 0.48 37.26
C GLN A 145 -6.80 2.01 37.38
N GLY A 146 -7.86 2.78 37.14
CA GLY A 146 -7.83 4.24 37.17
C GLY A 146 -7.32 4.92 35.89
N GLN A 147 -6.83 4.16 34.90
CA GLN A 147 -6.57 4.68 33.55
C GLN A 147 -7.88 4.80 32.79
N THR A 148 -8.02 5.86 32.00
CA THR A 148 -9.12 6.04 31.05
C THR A 148 -8.59 5.76 29.64
N ILE A 149 -9.29 4.93 28.89
CA ILE A 149 -8.92 4.51 27.54
C ILE A 149 -10.16 4.65 26.65
N ARG A 150 -10.01 5.21 25.45
CA ARG A 150 -11.12 5.49 24.54
C ARG A 150 -10.93 4.83 23.19
N ALA A 151 -12.05 4.57 22.53
CA ALA A 151 -12.13 4.16 21.14
C ALA A 151 -13.37 4.80 20.51
N PHE A 152 -13.41 4.88 19.19
CA PHE A 152 -14.65 5.21 18.51
C PHE A 152 -15.67 4.08 18.64
N ALA A 153 -16.94 4.45 18.69
CA ALA A 153 -18.04 3.50 18.60
C ALA A 153 -18.32 3.02 17.16
N THR A 154 -17.60 3.57 16.17
CA THR A 154 -17.71 3.19 14.76
C THR A 154 -16.62 2.19 14.42
N ASP A 155 -17.02 1.04 13.87
CA ASP A 155 -16.11 -0.05 13.55
C ASP A 155 -16.75 -0.95 12.47
N ASN A 156 -15.94 -1.35 11.49
CA ASN A 156 -16.43 -2.09 10.32
C ASN A 156 -16.71 -3.56 10.62
N ASP A 157 -16.00 -4.16 11.58
CA ASP A 157 -16.03 -5.59 11.88
C ASP A 157 -16.86 -5.93 13.13
N ARG A 158 -17.27 -4.89 13.87
CA ARG A 158 -18.11 -4.85 15.07
C ARG A 158 -17.41 -5.36 16.34
N ASP A 159 -16.08 -5.43 16.35
CA ASP A 159 -15.24 -5.75 17.51
C ASP A 159 -14.28 -4.59 17.84
N ILE A 160 -14.79 -3.66 18.65
CA ILE A 160 -14.09 -2.44 19.00
C ILE A 160 -12.97 -2.77 19.99
N LYS A 161 -11.73 -2.64 19.51
CA LYS A 161 -10.53 -2.70 20.35
C LYS A 161 -10.35 -1.36 21.07
N VAL A 162 -10.32 -1.41 22.40
CA VAL A 162 -10.07 -0.26 23.28
C VAL A 162 -8.67 -0.42 23.88
N ASN A 163 -7.70 0.26 23.27
CA ASN A 163 -6.27 0.05 23.51
C ASN A 163 -5.45 1.33 23.16
N PRO A 164 -4.10 1.31 23.22
CA PRO A 164 -3.30 2.48 22.87
C PRO A 164 -3.50 3.00 21.42
N PHE A 165 -3.81 2.12 20.46
CA PHE A 165 -4.03 2.51 19.06
C PHE A 165 -5.34 3.26 18.89
N SER A 166 -6.41 2.77 19.52
CA SER A 166 -7.71 3.46 19.50
C SER A 166 -7.65 4.80 20.23
N GLU A 167 -6.93 4.87 21.35
CA GLU A 167 -6.74 6.12 22.09
C GLU A 167 -5.93 7.14 21.29
N TYR A 168 -4.83 6.72 20.64
CA TYR A 168 -4.07 7.58 19.73
C TYR A 168 -4.97 8.13 18.63
N LEU A 169 -5.78 7.28 18.01
CA LEU A 169 -6.71 7.68 16.97
C LEU A 169 -7.77 8.69 17.49
N VAL A 170 -8.25 8.55 18.73
CA VAL A 170 -9.15 9.54 19.35
C VAL A 170 -8.44 10.88 19.57
N ILE A 171 -7.21 10.87 20.10
CA ILE A 171 -6.44 12.09 20.41
C ILE A 171 -6.00 12.82 19.15
N GLU A 172 -5.35 12.11 18.22
CA GLU A 172 -4.67 12.72 17.07
C GLU A 172 -5.55 12.72 15.81
N GLY A 173 -6.49 11.79 15.70
CA GLY A 173 -7.48 11.78 14.63
C GLY A 173 -8.59 12.81 14.87
N LEU A 174 -9.47 12.54 15.85
CA LEU A 174 -10.57 13.46 16.15
C LEU A 174 -10.09 14.71 16.86
N GLY A 175 -9.25 14.58 17.89
CA GLY A 175 -8.71 15.72 18.62
C GLY A 175 -7.78 16.61 17.78
N GLY A 176 -7.28 16.09 16.64
CA GLY A 176 -6.51 16.84 15.66
C GLY A 176 -7.34 17.78 14.77
N TYR A 177 -8.68 17.71 14.82
CA TYR A 177 -9.54 18.60 14.04
C TYR A 177 -9.65 20.00 14.63
N THR A 178 -9.65 20.99 13.74
CA THR A 178 -10.24 22.30 14.04
C THR A 178 -11.76 22.21 14.17
N GLU A 179 -12.38 23.20 14.81
CA GLU A 179 -13.84 23.30 14.92
C GLU A 179 -14.52 23.20 13.54
N LEU A 180 -14.00 23.93 12.55
CA LEU A 180 -14.51 23.91 11.18
C LEU A 180 -14.39 22.52 10.53
N GLN A 181 -13.27 21.83 10.71
CA GLN A 181 -13.08 20.47 10.16
C GLN A 181 -14.03 19.47 10.80
N PHE A 182 -14.25 19.57 12.12
CA PHE A 182 -15.22 18.73 12.81
C PHE A 182 -16.64 18.97 12.30
N GLU A 183 -17.04 20.23 12.12
CA GLU A 183 -18.34 20.57 11.52
C GLU A 183 -18.49 19.99 10.10
N GLN A 184 -17.45 20.08 9.28
CA GLN A 184 -17.42 19.49 7.94
C GLN A 184 -17.53 17.97 7.97
N ALA A 185 -16.78 17.30 8.85
CA ALA A 185 -16.86 15.85 9.03
C ALA A 185 -18.26 15.43 9.48
N MET A 186 -18.86 16.16 10.44
CA MET A 186 -20.22 15.88 10.90
C MET A 186 -21.28 16.19 9.85
N ALA A 187 -21.08 17.17 8.96
CA ALA A 187 -21.95 17.41 7.82
C ALA A 187 -21.94 16.21 6.85
N CYS A 188 -20.78 15.61 6.61
CA CYS A 188 -20.65 14.38 5.84
C CYS A 188 -21.37 13.19 6.53
N VAL A 189 -21.12 12.97 7.83
CA VAL A 189 -21.73 11.89 8.62
C VAL A 189 -23.26 11.99 8.64
N ASN A 190 -23.78 13.20 8.85
CA ASN A 190 -25.22 13.46 8.92
C ASN A 190 -25.89 13.57 7.55
N SER A 191 -25.13 13.47 6.45
CA SER A 191 -25.70 13.48 5.11
C SER A 191 -26.61 12.26 4.90
N THR A 192 -27.89 12.56 4.72
CA THR A 192 -28.98 11.60 4.43
C THR A 192 -29.60 11.85 3.06
N ASP A 193 -29.11 12.85 2.32
CA ASP A 193 -29.62 13.24 1.01
C ASP A 193 -29.21 12.20 -0.04
N SER A 194 -30.20 11.61 -0.71
CA SER A 194 -29.99 10.67 -1.81
C SER A 194 -29.27 11.28 -3.02
N THR A 195 -29.20 12.61 -3.12
CA THR A 195 -28.54 13.32 -4.22
C THR A 195 -27.11 13.77 -3.90
N ASN A 196 -26.72 13.80 -2.62
CA ASN A 196 -25.40 14.24 -2.13
C ASN A 196 -24.91 13.35 -0.96
N LEU A 197 -25.06 12.03 -1.10
CA LEU A 197 -24.64 11.08 -0.09
C LEU A 197 -23.12 11.16 0.08
N CYS A 198 -22.66 11.55 1.25
CA CYS A 198 -21.23 11.55 1.55
C CYS A 198 -20.78 10.14 1.91
N ILE A 199 -20.14 9.42 0.96
CA ILE A 199 -19.60 8.09 1.23
C ILE A 199 -18.43 8.12 2.21
N ASN A 200 -17.72 9.25 2.30
CA ASN A 200 -16.58 9.37 3.19
C ASN A 200 -16.97 9.27 4.68
N LYS A 201 -18.26 9.23 5.03
CA LYS A 201 -18.70 8.89 6.39
C LYS A 201 -18.26 7.50 6.85
N TYR A 202 -17.92 6.59 5.93
CA TYR A 202 -17.38 5.26 6.27
C TYR A 202 -15.87 5.24 6.54
N ILE A 203 -15.15 6.35 6.29
CA ILE A 203 -13.70 6.41 6.54
C ILE A 203 -13.38 6.19 8.01
N TRP A 204 -14.21 6.65 8.95
CA TRP A 204 -13.94 6.45 10.37
C TRP A 204 -14.07 5.00 10.81
N SER A 205 -15.08 4.27 10.32
CA SER A 205 -15.18 2.82 10.57
C SER A 205 -14.00 2.07 9.96
N THR A 206 -13.55 2.47 8.78
CA THR A 206 -12.37 1.88 8.12
C THR A 206 -11.09 2.22 8.88
N LEU A 207 -10.93 3.45 9.33
CA LEU A 207 -9.75 3.91 10.06
C LEU A 207 -9.67 3.29 11.46
N ALA A 208 -10.79 3.18 12.17
CA ALA A 208 -10.85 2.54 13.49
C ALA A 208 -10.41 1.06 13.45
N ASP A 209 -10.77 0.35 12.38
CA ASP A 209 -10.34 -1.02 12.10
C ASP A 209 -8.87 -1.05 11.65
N GLN A 210 -8.50 -0.28 10.63
CA GLN A 210 -7.16 -0.32 10.02
C GLN A 210 -6.03 0.15 10.95
N VAL A 211 -6.27 0.99 11.97
CA VAL A 211 -5.23 1.26 12.98
C VAL A 211 -4.87 0.01 13.79
N GLN A 212 -5.78 -0.95 13.92
CA GLN A 212 -5.55 -2.25 14.58
C GLN A 212 -4.80 -3.24 13.67
N ASP A 213 -4.64 -2.93 12.39
CA ASP A 213 -3.87 -3.78 11.48
C ASP A 213 -2.36 -3.51 11.55
N PHE A 214 -1.94 -2.36 12.09
CA PHE A 214 -0.51 -2.06 12.27
C PHE A 214 0.13 -3.01 13.29
N GLU A 215 1.16 -3.74 12.87
CA GLU A 215 1.94 -4.62 13.75
C GLU A 215 3.09 -3.84 14.39
N ILE A 216 2.76 -3.01 15.39
CA ILE A 216 3.74 -2.26 16.18
C ILE A 216 3.70 -2.77 17.62
N ASP A 217 4.75 -3.46 18.07
CA ASP A 217 4.80 -3.95 19.45
C ASP A 217 4.98 -2.81 20.44
N ILE A 218 4.21 -2.88 21.53
CA ILE A 218 4.41 -2.06 22.71
C ILE A 218 5.41 -2.77 23.62
N PRO A 219 6.58 -2.17 23.94
CA PRO A 219 7.55 -2.84 24.79
C PRO A 219 7.00 -3.13 26.19
N ASP A 220 7.32 -4.30 26.73
CA ASP A 220 6.89 -4.88 28.02
C ASP A 220 6.93 -3.90 29.21
N ASN A 221 7.89 -2.98 29.23
CA ASN A 221 8.08 -2.00 30.30
C ASN A 221 7.44 -0.62 30.02
N THR A 222 6.53 -0.55 29.05
CA THR A 222 5.91 0.70 28.60
C THR A 222 4.52 0.86 29.21
N GLY A 223 4.32 1.95 29.95
CA GLY A 223 3.00 2.32 30.46
C GLY A 223 2.08 2.83 29.35
N PHE A 224 0.79 2.98 29.66
CA PHE A 224 -0.22 3.35 28.66
C PHE A 224 0.09 4.66 27.90
N ASP A 225 0.35 5.75 28.60
CA ASP A 225 0.65 7.05 27.96
C ASP A 225 1.93 6.99 27.10
N SER A 226 2.94 6.25 27.56
CA SER A 226 4.17 6.03 26.80
C SER A 226 3.93 5.16 25.56
N ALA A 227 2.98 4.22 25.61
CA ALA A 227 2.59 3.41 24.46
C ALA A 227 1.91 4.29 23.39
N VAL A 228 0.99 5.16 23.80
CA VAL A 228 0.36 6.15 22.90
C VAL A 228 1.42 7.10 22.31
N ALA A 229 2.37 7.59 23.11
CA ALA A 229 3.45 8.43 22.63
C ALA A 229 4.39 7.70 21.65
N LEU A 230 4.66 6.40 21.87
CA LEU A 230 5.46 5.57 20.98
C LEU A 230 4.79 5.42 19.61
N LEU A 231 3.47 5.28 19.57
CA LEU A 231 2.72 5.27 18.31
C LEU A 231 2.84 6.61 17.58
N GLY A 232 2.80 7.74 18.29
CA GLY A 232 3.03 9.06 17.70
C GLY A 232 4.44 9.29 17.14
N GLN A 233 5.44 8.54 17.63
CA GLN A 233 6.81 8.59 17.12
C GLN A 233 7.00 7.75 15.85
N ARG A 234 6.07 6.83 15.55
CA ARG A 234 6.05 6.05 14.31
C ARG A 234 5.45 6.89 13.19
N ALA A 235 6.32 7.49 12.38
CA ALA A 235 5.89 8.44 11.36
C ALA A 235 4.92 7.83 10.34
N ASP A 236 5.12 6.55 9.98
CA ASP A 236 4.23 5.78 9.12
C ASP A 236 2.81 5.66 9.68
N PHE A 237 2.70 5.33 10.97
CA PHE A 237 1.41 5.24 11.65
C PHE A 237 0.75 6.61 11.87
N ALA A 238 1.48 7.57 12.43
CA ALA A 238 0.98 8.91 12.73
C ALA A 238 0.48 9.62 11.47
N ARG A 239 1.24 9.52 10.37
CA ARG A 239 0.86 10.10 9.10
C ARG A 239 -0.34 9.40 8.48
N TYR A 240 -0.41 8.07 8.56
CA TYR A 240 -1.56 7.33 8.09
C TYR A 240 -2.85 7.78 8.79
N VAL A 241 -2.84 7.90 10.13
CA VAL A 241 -3.98 8.41 10.91
C VAL A 241 -4.38 9.82 10.47
N SER A 242 -3.41 10.76 10.40
CA SER A 242 -3.68 12.15 10.03
C SER A 242 -4.24 12.29 8.62
N GLU A 243 -3.66 11.59 7.64
CA GLU A 243 -4.07 11.71 6.24
C GLU A 243 -5.40 10.99 5.96
N MET A 244 -5.65 9.82 6.57
CA MET A 244 -6.94 9.14 6.46
C MET A 244 -8.06 9.98 7.08
N ALA A 245 -7.81 10.61 8.24
CA ALA A 245 -8.78 11.51 8.87
C ALA A 245 -9.10 12.73 7.98
N LYS A 246 -8.23 13.14 7.05
CA LYS A 246 -8.54 14.25 6.12
C LYS A 246 -9.46 13.84 4.97
N ILE A 247 -9.58 12.55 4.64
CA ILE A 247 -10.41 12.09 3.51
C ILE A 247 -11.90 12.42 3.74
N ILE A 248 -12.39 12.37 4.98
CA ILE A 248 -13.80 12.74 5.28
C ILE A 248 -14.12 14.21 5.01
N LEU A 249 -13.11 15.06 4.94
CA LEU A 249 -13.28 16.49 4.68
C LEU A 249 -13.48 16.78 3.19
N ILE A 250 -13.28 15.79 2.31
CA ILE A 250 -13.55 15.94 0.88
C ILE A 250 -15.08 15.92 0.69
N THR A 251 -15.61 17.04 0.21
CA THR A 251 -17.05 17.23 0.09
C THR A 251 -17.62 16.40 -1.06
N PRO A 252 -18.91 16.02 -1.03
CA PRO A 252 -19.56 15.37 -2.16
C PRO A 252 -19.50 16.16 -3.48
N ALA A 253 -19.30 17.49 -3.42
CA ALA A 253 -19.15 18.33 -4.60
C ALA A 253 -17.75 18.22 -5.22
N ASP A 254 -16.75 17.86 -4.40
CA ASP A 254 -15.36 17.68 -4.82
C ASP A 254 -15.03 16.21 -5.11
N THR A 255 -15.95 15.29 -4.80
CA THR A 255 -15.81 13.86 -5.12
C THR A 255 -16.58 13.47 -6.37
N SER A 256 -16.02 12.50 -7.08
CA SER A 256 -16.61 11.89 -8.25
C SER A 256 -16.40 10.37 -8.26
N THR A 257 -17.01 9.69 -9.23
CA THR A 257 -16.82 8.27 -9.48
C THR A 257 -16.38 8.06 -10.91
N ILE A 258 -15.73 6.93 -11.16
CA ILE A 258 -15.56 6.49 -12.54
C ILE A 258 -16.92 6.37 -13.23
N SER A 259 -16.96 6.73 -14.52
CA SER A 259 -18.20 6.78 -15.30
C SER A 259 -18.67 5.40 -15.81
N GLY A 260 -17.78 4.40 -15.80
CA GLY A 260 -18.13 3.01 -16.11
C GLY A 260 -18.53 2.19 -14.88
N ASP A 261 -19.32 1.12 -15.07
CA ASP A 261 -19.70 0.20 -14.00
C ASP A 261 -18.48 -0.49 -13.38
N SER A 262 -17.52 -0.87 -14.21
CA SER A 262 -16.24 -1.46 -13.78
C SER A 262 -15.13 -1.21 -14.77
N VAL A 263 -13.91 -1.03 -14.27
CA VAL A 263 -12.67 -0.95 -15.05
C VAL A 263 -11.71 -2.00 -14.49
N ASN A 264 -11.27 -2.94 -15.35
CA ASN A 264 -10.27 -3.94 -15.00
C ASN A 264 -8.91 -3.53 -15.55
N MET A 265 -7.86 -3.70 -14.76
CA MET A 265 -6.52 -3.22 -15.08
C MET A 265 -5.48 -4.35 -14.99
N ASN A 266 -4.43 -4.27 -15.82
CA ASN A 266 -3.21 -5.05 -15.68
C ASN A 266 -2.21 -4.25 -14.84
N THR A 267 -1.56 -4.88 -13.87
CA THR A 267 -0.72 -4.16 -12.91
C THR A 267 0.77 -4.50 -13.07
N VAL A 268 1.60 -3.46 -13.06
CA VAL A 268 3.06 -3.54 -12.92
C VAL A 268 3.40 -3.08 -11.51
N PHE A 269 3.89 -4.01 -10.71
CA PHE A 269 4.14 -3.81 -9.28
C PHE A 269 5.62 -4.04 -8.97
N HIS A 270 6.26 -3.05 -8.34
CA HIS A 270 7.62 -3.17 -7.83
C HIS A 270 7.69 -2.63 -6.40
N GLY A 271 8.22 -3.45 -5.49
CA GLY A 271 8.49 -3.04 -4.11
C GLY A 271 9.95 -3.19 -3.76
N LEU A 272 10.58 -2.13 -3.24
CA LEU A 272 11.90 -2.18 -2.64
C LEU A 272 11.76 -2.19 -1.12
N GLU A 273 12.39 -3.17 -0.48
CA GLU A 273 12.25 -3.48 0.93
C GLU A 273 13.57 -3.25 1.68
N LEU A 274 13.49 -2.64 2.85
CA LEU A 274 14.56 -2.62 3.85
C LEU A 274 14.04 -3.16 5.19
N GLY A 275 14.75 -4.12 5.78
CA GLY A 275 14.25 -4.85 6.96
C GLY A 275 15.29 -5.65 7.73
N ILE A 276 14.83 -6.36 8.78
CA ILE A 276 15.61 -7.38 9.51
C ILE A 276 15.11 -8.77 9.09
N THR A 277 16.05 -9.71 8.94
CA THR A 277 15.73 -11.14 8.75
C THR A 277 16.39 -12.03 9.78
N GLY A 278 15.70 -13.07 10.25
CA GLY A 278 16.42 -14.24 10.74
C GLY A 278 15.58 -15.24 11.52
N THR A 279 15.84 -16.53 11.27
CA THR A 279 15.49 -17.61 12.18
C THR A 279 16.74 -17.99 12.98
N GLY A 280 16.83 -17.53 14.23
CA GLY A 280 17.81 -18.05 15.18
C GLY A 280 19.19 -17.37 15.23
N THR A 281 19.42 -16.23 14.57
CA THR A 281 20.60 -15.38 14.84
C THR A 281 20.19 -13.91 14.97
N SER A 282 20.88 -13.17 15.84
CA SER A 282 20.69 -11.72 15.97
C SER A 282 20.91 -11.01 14.61
N GLY A 283 19.82 -10.47 14.05
CA GLY A 283 19.72 -9.11 13.52
C GLY A 283 20.24 -8.71 12.14
N PRO A 284 20.57 -9.57 11.16
CA PRO A 284 21.16 -9.06 9.93
C PRO A 284 20.17 -8.25 9.09
N GLY A 285 20.74 -7.26 8.41
CA GLY A 285 20.02 -6.37 7.52
C GLY A 285 19.63 -6.98 6.21
N ARG A 286 18.54 -6.51 5.62
CA ARG A 286 18.03 -7.07 4.38
C ARG A 286 17.56 -6.00 3.43
N TRP A 287 18.14 -5.99 2.24
CA TRP A 287 17.45 -5.49 1.06
C TRP A 287 16.56 -6.59 0.51
N GLY A 288 15.32 -6.25 0.18
CA GLY A 288 14.41 -7.15 -0.52
C GLY A 288 13.81 -6.47 -1.75
N ILE A 289 13.45 -7.27 -2.74
CA ILE A 289 12.72 -6.82 -3.92
C ILE A 289 11.47 -7.67 -4.06
N ARG A 290 10.35 -7.02 -4.36
CA ARG A 290 9.08 -7.64 -4.72
C ARG A 290 8.72 -7.23 -6.13
N ARG A 291 8.30 -8.20 -6.93
CA ARG A 291 7.95 -7.98 -8.33
C ARG A 291 6.72 -8.80 -8.68
N SER A 292 5.76 -8.20 -9.38
CA SER A 292 4.60 -8.92 -9.89
C SER A 292 5.00 -10.17 -10.67
N ALA A 293 4.22 -11.23 -10.49
CA ALA A 293 4.40 -12.52 -11.14
C ALA A 293 3.04 -13.06 -11.59
N GLU A 294 3.06 -13.93 -12.60
CA GLU A 294 1.88 -14.72 -12.95
C GLU A 294 1.82 -15.96 -12.04
N GLU A 295 0.69 -16.22 -11.41
CA GLU A 295 0.48 -17.44 -10.61
C GLU A 295 -0.40 -18.42 -11.38
N ARG A 296 0.06 -19.67 -11.50
CA ARG A 296 -0.73 -20.76 -12.08
C ARG A 296 -1.46 -21.52 -11.00
N VAL A 297 -2.79 -21.57 -11.09
CA VAL A 297 -3.68 -22.07 -10.03
C VAL A 297 -4.01 -23.57 -10.19
N GLU A 298 -3.91 -24.13 -11.38
CA GLU A 298 -4.24 -25.54 -11.62
C GLU A 298 -3.04 -26.37 -12.13
N VAL A 299 -2.82 -27.54 -11.51
CA VAL A 299 -1.75 -28.49 -11.88
C VAL A 299 -2.04 -29.16 -13.23
N ASN A 300 -3.31 -29.33 -13.60
CA ASN A 300 -3.77 -30.03 -14.82
C ASN A 300 -4.74 -29.20 -15.70
N GLY A 301 -4.86 -27.90 -15.43
CA GLY A 301 -5.60 -26.94 -16.25
C GLY A 301 -4.85 -25.63 -16.38
N VAL A 302 -5.50 -24.64 -17.00
CA VAL A 302 -4.91 -23.40 -17.52
C VAL A 302 -5.45 -22.18 -16.74
N GLY A 303 -5.64 -22.33 -15.43
CA GLY A 303 -6.07 -21.23 -14.56
C GLY A 303 -4.87 -20.36 -14.18
N TYR A 304 -4.95 -19.05 -14.44
CA TYR A 304 -3.94 -18.06 -14.09
C TYR A 304 -4.54 -16.94 -13.25
N VAL A 305 -3.81 -16.51 -12.22
CA VAL A 305 -3.98 -15.19 -11.60
C VAL A 305 -2.93 -14.28 -12.21
N TYR A 306 -3.41 -13.23 -12.85
CA TYR A 306 -2.56 -12.18 -13.39
C TYR A 306 -2.59 -10.98 -12.44
N PRO A 307 -1.44 -10.31 -12.21
CA PRO A 307 -1.39 -9.05 -11.49
C PRO A 307 -2.42 -8.06 -12.04
N GLY A 308 -3.34 -7.63 -11.18
CA GLY A 308 -4.41 -6.76 -11.61
C GLY A 308 -5.09 -6.00 -10.49
N LEU A 309 -5.77 -4.95 -10.92
CA LEU A 309 -6.61 -4.10 -10.10
C LEU A 309 -7.97 -3.97 -10.77
N SER A 310 -9.02 -3.89 -9.97
CA SER A 310 -10.37 -3.61 -10.43
C SER A 310 -10.91 -2.38 -9.73
N MET A 311 -11.52 -1.49 -10.51
CA MET A 311 -12.33 -0.38 -10.02
C MET A 311 -13.79 -0.65 -10.38
N SER A 312 -14.72 -0.39 -9.47
CA SER A 312 -16.16 -0.50 -9.74
C SER A 312 -16.91 0.71 -9.22
N SER A 313 -17.91 1.18 -9.97
CA SER A 313 -18.74 2.32 -9.59
C SER A 313 -20.11 1.88 -9.12
N LEU A 314 -20.65 2.58 -8.13
CA LEU A 314 -22.06 2.47 -7.73
C LEU A 314 -22.89 3.68 -8.20
N GLY A 315 -22.40 4.42 -9.21
CA GLY A 315 -23.07 5.61 -9.75
C GLY A 315 -24.50 5.35 -10.24
N ALA A 316 -24.78 4.15 -10.77
CA ALA A 316 -26.13 3.74 -11.17
C ALA A 316 -27.16 3.74 -10.02
N PHE A 317 -26.69 3.64 -8.77
CA PHE A 317 -27.51 3.69 -7.56
C PHE A 317 -27.51 5.07 -6.90
N GLY A 318 -26.96 6.10 -7.56
CA GLY A 318 -26.80 7.44 -7.00
C GLY A 318 -25.73 7.53 -5.90
N ILE A 319 -24.80 6.56 -5.85
CA ILE A 319 -23.73 6.51 -4.86
C ILE A 319 -22.42 6.95 -5.52
N THR A 320 -21.89 8.09 -5.08
CA THR A 320 -20.60 8.63 -5.55
C THR A 320 -19.43 7.94 -4.81
N ALA A 321 -19.22 6.64 -5.07
CA ALA A 321 -18.08 5.87 -4.57
C ALA A 321 -17.46 4.97 -5.65
N THR A 322 -16.12 4.93 -5.70
CA THR A 322 -15.37 3.98 -6.52
C THR A 322 -14.78 2.91 -5.61
N PHE A 323 -15.12 1.64 -5.83
CA PHE A 323 -14.57 0.53 -5.06
C PHE A 323 -13.32 -0.01 -5.73
N LEU A 324 -12.28 -0.28 -4.95
CA LEU A 324 -11.00 -0.81 -5.43
C LEU A 324 -10.71 -2.16 -4.79
N ALA A 325 -10.28 -3.11 -5.62
CA ALA A 325 -9.71 -4.37 -5.17
C ALA A 325 -8.51 -4.73 -6.04
N SER A 326 -7.43 -5.18 -5.41
CA SER A 326 -6.21 -5.67 -6.06
C SER A 326 -5.99 -7.14 -5.79
N ASP A 327 -5.41 -7.85 -6.76
CA ASP A 327 -4.81 -9.17 -6.57
C ASP A 327 -3.53 -9.24 -7.40
N ILE A 328 -2.40 -9.16 -6.69
CA ILE A 328 -1.08 -9.03 -7.30
C ILE A 328 -0.19 -10.12 -6.73
N PRO A 329 -0.11 -11.29 -7.38
CA PRO A 329 0.91 -12.28 -7.04
C PRO A 329 2.29 -11.68 -7.28
N TYR A 330 3.23 -11.94 -6.38
CA TYR A 330 4.58 -11.42 -6.47
C TYR A 330 5.64 -12.45 -6.09
N GLN A 331 6.77 -12.37 -6.78
CA GLN A 331 8.03 -13.01 -6.41
C GLN A 331 8.82 -12.09 -5.49
N ARG A 332 9.61 -12.69 -4.59
CA ARG A 332 10.48 -11.96 -3.66
C ARG A 332 11.91 -12.48 -3.75
N ALA A 333 12.88 -11.58 -3.82
CA ALA A 333 14.30 -11.90 -3.75
C ALA A 333 14.97 -10.96 -2.75
N THR A 334 16.00 -11.42 -2.06
CA THR A 334 16.57 -10.65 -0.96
C THR A 334 18.06 -10.87 -0.75
N LEU A 335 18.71 -9.86 -0.18
CA LEU A 335 20.09 -9.89 0.22
C LEU A 335 20.19 -9.60 1.71
N THR A 336 20.57 -10.60 2.49
CA THR A 336 20.91 -10.42 3.89
C THR A 336 22.36 -9.98 4.01
N GLN A 337 22.63 -8.89 4.73
CA GLN A 337 23.94 -8.31 4.94
C GLN A 337 24.32 -8.34 6.42
N PHE A 338 25.48 -8.92 6.71
CA PHE A 338 26.08 -9.00 8.03
C PHE A 338 27.24 -8.00 8.16
N SER A 339 27.62 -7.67 9.39
CA SER A 339 28.85 -6.93 9.66
C SER A 339 30.07 -7.72 9.11
N ALA A 340 30.94 -7.06 8.35
CA ALA A 340 32.18 -7.59 7.74
C ALA A 340 32.01 -8.53 6.53
N ALA A 341 31.59 -8.00 5.38
CA ALA A 341 31.74 -8.60 4.04
C ALA A 341 31.02 -9.93 3.78
N ASN A 342 30.17 -10.38 4.70
CA ASN A 342 29.33 -11.55 4.52
C ASN A 342 27.93 -11.10 4.09
N SER A 343 27.48 -11.62 2.95
CA SER A 343 26.12 -11.46 2.49
C SER A 343 25.55 -12.80 2.04
N VAL A 344 24.24 -12.96 2.20
CA VAL A 344 23.51 -14.16 1.79
C VAL A 344 22.38 -13.71 0.86
N TYR A 345 22.46 -14.14 -0.38
CA TYR A 345 21.40 -13.92 -1.36
C TYR A 345 20.42 -15.09 -1.35
N LEU A 346 19.14 -14.76 -1.22
CA LEU A 346 18.03 -15.69 -1.36
C LEU A 346 17.17 -15.20 -2.52
N GLY A 347 17.36 -15.80 -3.70
CA GLY A 347 16.63 -15.44 -4.91
C GLY A 347 15.17 -15.88 -4.91
N PRO A 348 14.42 -15.59 -5.99
CA PRO A 348 12.99 -15.88 -6.11
C PRO A 348 12.63 -17.33 -5.80
N ASP A 349 13.44 -18.30 -6.24
CA ASP A 349 13.19 -19.73 -6.04
C ASP A 349 13.21 -20.18 -4.57
N ASN A 350 13.75 -19.34 -3.67
CA ASN A 350 13.73 -19.60 -2.22
C ASN A 350 12.38 -19.23 -1.57
N TRP A 351 11.54 -18.45 -2.27
CA TRP A 351 10.29 -17.91 -1.74
C TRP A 351 9.10 -18.44 -2.54
N ASP A 352 8.10 -18.98 -1.86
CA ASP A 352 6.79 -19.19 -2.47
C ASP A 352 6.25 -17.85 -3.00
N ILE A 353 5.51 -17.90 -4.11
CA ILE A 353 4.74 -16.74 -4.59
C ILE A 353 3.79 -16.31 -3.47
N ASN A 354 3.81 -15.01 -3.17
CA ASN A 354 2.93 -14.38 -2.21
C ASN A 354 2.01 -13.38 -2.95
N SER A 355 1.00 -12.79 -2.30
CA SER A 355 0.08 -11.85 -2.94
C SER A 355 0.00 -10.52 -2.18
N HIS A 356 -0.06 -9.43 -2.95
CA HIS A 356 -0.45 -8.10 -2.51
C HIS A 356 -1.93 -7.88 -2.88
N ALA A 357 -2.80 -8.57 -2.16
CA ALA A 357 -4.25 -8.53 -2.39
C ALA A 357 -4.96 -7.61 -1.39
N THR A 358 -6.02 -6.95 -1.82
CA THR A 358 -6.88 -6.09 -0.99
C THR A 358 -8.34 -6.44 -1.21
N THR A 359 -9.18 -6.31 -0.17
CA THR A 359 -10.63 -6.39 -0.33
C THR A 359 -11.16 -5.13 -1.02
N ALA A 360 -12.38 -5.23 -1.56
CA ALA A 360 -13.08 -4.09 -2.12
C ALA A 360 -13.32 -3.01 -1.04
N VAL A 361 -12.64 -1.86 -1.15
CA VAL A 361 -12.85 -0.71 -0.27
C VAL A 361 -13.31 0.51 -1.06
N PRO A 362 -14.13 1.39 -0.47
CA PRO A 362 -14.51 2.64 -1.11
C PRO A 362 -13.32 3.61 -1.17
N GLY A 363 -13.16 4.25 -2.32
CA GLY A 363 -12.25 5.35 -2.57
C GLY A 363 -12.99 6.55 -3.16
N SER A 364 -12.41 7.73 -2.95
CA SER A 364 -12.93 9.01 -3.43
C SER A 364 -12.03 9.57 -4.51
N ILE A 365 -12.61 9.91 -5.67
CA ILE A 365 -11.89 10.63 -6.73
C ILE A 365 -12.10 12.12 -6.49
N LYS A 366 -11.03 12.82 -6.14
CA LYS A 366 -11.00 14.27 -5.97
C LYS A 366 -10.56 14.93 -7.27
N ASN A 367 -11.24 16.01 -7.66
CA ASN A 367 -10.90 16.81 -8.86
C ASN A 367 -10.77 15.96 -10.14
N ASP A 368 -11.56 14.90 -10.26
CA ASP A 368 -11.61 13.94 -11.38
C ASP A 368 -10.34 13.14 -11.69
N THR A 369 -9.24 13.38 -10.98
CA THR A 369 -7.93 12.78 -11.29
C THR A 369 -7.22 12.18 -10.08
N GLN A 370 -7.56 12.54 -8.84
CA GLN A 370 -6.86 12.04 -7.66
C GLN A 370 -7.71 11.02 -6.89
N LEU A 371 -7.32 9.75 -6.93
CA LEU A 371 -8.01 8.70 -6.19
C LEU A 371 -7.38 8.47 -4.81
N LEU A 372 -8.19 8.62 -3.77
CA LEU A 372 -7.81 8.49 -2.37
C LEU A 372 -8.55 7.34 -1.69
N ALA A 373 -7.82 6.43 -1.05
CA ALA A 373 -8.41 5.30 -0.31
C ALA A 373 -7.50 4.82 0.83
N GLY A 374 -8.10 4.20 1.85
CA GLY A 374 -7.39 3.43 2.87
C GLY A 374 -7.48 1.94 2.57
N LEU A 375 -6.36 1.32 2.24
CA LEU A 375 -6.27 -0.09 1.89
C LEU A 375 -5.50 -0.85 2.98
N SER A 376 -5.87 -2.10 3.18
CA SER A 376 -5.13 -3.03 4.03
C SER A 376 -4.93 -4.32 3.25
N VAL A 377 -3.67 -4.74 3.12
CA VAL A 377 -3.34 -5.99 2.43
C VAL A 377 -3.87 -7.17 3.24
N LEU A 378 -4.46 -8.15 2.56
CA LEU A 378 -4.91 -9.38 3.18
C LEU A 378 -3.74 -10.16 3.76
N GLN A 379 -3.95 -10.82 4.89
CA GLN A 379 -2.96 -11.77 5.40
C GLN A 379 -2.82 -12.95 4.44
N THR A 380 -1.60 -13.42 4.30
CA THR A 380 -1.28 -14.59 3.47
C THR A 380 -0.41 -15.57 4.24
N ILE A 381 -0.41 -16.83 3.79
CA ILE A 381 0.39 -17.90 4.38
C ILE A 381 1.18 -18.56 3.28
N THR A 382 2.51 -18.55 3.42
CA THR A 382 3.44 -19.26 2.54
C THR A 382 4.11 -20.41 3.27
N ASN A 383 4.79 -21.30 2.52
CA ASN A 383 5.53 -22.45 3.05
C ASN A 383 4.66 -23.41 3.88
N LYS A 384 3.37 -23.54 3.56
CA LYS A 384 2.38 -24.37 4.30
C LYS A 384 2.79 -25.83 4.52
N ASN A 385 3.59 -26.38 3.61
CA ASN A 385 4.06 -27.78 3.66
C ASN A 385 5.50 -27.91 4.15
N SER A 386 6.13 -26.82 4.59
CA SER A 386 7.52 -26.81 5.05
C SER A 386 7.59 -26.99 6.56
N ALA A 387 8.78 -27.28 7.09
CA ALA A 387 9.01 -27.31 8.54
C ALA A 387 8.74 -25.95 9.21
N LYS A 388 8.74 -24.88 8.42
CA LYS A 388 8.53 -23.50 8.88
C LYS A 388 7.49 -22.80 8.02
N ILE A 389 6.29 -22.66 8.58
CA ILE A 389 5.16 -21.98 7.94
C ILE A 389 5.28 -20.49 8.23
N ILE A 390 5.05 -19.65 7.24
CA ILE A 390 5.24 -18.20 7.36
C ILE A 390 3.89 -17.51 7.17
N GLY A 391 3.47 -16.75 8.19
CA GLY A 391 2.32 -15.87 8.14
C GLY A 391 2.74 -14.44 7.85
N TRP A 392 2.16 -13.83 6.83
CA TRP A 392 2.38 -12.44 6.47
C TRP A 392 1.25 -11.60 7.03
N THR A 393 1.61 -10.58 7.81
CA THR A 393 0.65 -9.74 8.50
C THR A 393 -0.05 -8.77 7.55
N ARG A 394 -1.17 -8.21 7.98
CA ARG A 394 -1.80 -7.10 7.27
C ARG A 394 -0.91 -5.88 7.36
N ASN A 395 -0.90 -5.09 6.29
CA ASN A 395 -0.09 -3.88 6.19
C ASN A 395 -0.96 -2.75 5.61
N PRO A 396 -1.55 -1.89 6.45
CA PRO A 396 -2.32 -0.76 5.98
C PRO A 396 -1.47 0.24 5.22
N TYR A 397 -2.06 0.89 4.23
CA TYR A 397 -1.47 2.01 3.53
C TYR A 397 -2.56 2.93 2.98
N ARG A 398 -2.19 4.20 2.81
CA ARG A 398 -3.01 5.18 2.11
C ARG A 398 -2.64 5.12 0.63
N LEU A 399 -3.64 4.92 -0.23
CA LEU A 399 -3.51 5.11 -1.65
C LEU A 399 -3.77 6.58 -1.99
N ASP A 400 -2.85 7.19 -2.71
CA ASP A 400 -2.99 8.51 -3.30
C ASP A 400 -2.50 8.48 -4.75
N ALA A 401 -3.41 8.10 -5.64
CA ALA A 401 -3.13 7.70 -7.00
C ALA A 401 -3.65 8.71 -8.03
N LEU A 402 -2.94 8.84 -9.16
CA LEU A 402 -3.44 9.55 -10.33
C LEU A 402 -4.28 8.61 -11.21
N VAL A 403 -5.49 9.03 -11.53
CA VAL A 403 -6.35 8.45 -12.57
C VAL A 403 -6.03 9.13 -13.91
N VAL A 404 -5.13 8.53 -14.68
CA VAL A 404 -4.78 9.02 -16.03
C VAL A 404 -5.99 8.84 -16.96
N GLY A 405 -6.31 9.86 -17.76
CA GLY A 405 -7.56 9.92 -18.54
C GLY A 405 -8.77 10.45 -17.75
N GLY A 406 -8.61 10.64 -16.43
CA GLY A 406 -9.66 11.13 -15.54
C GLY A 406 -10.76 10.09 -15.29
N LYS A 407 -11.78 10.49 -14.51
CA LYS A 407 -12.90 9.62 -14.13
C LYS A 407 -13.71 9.06 -15.29
N ASP A 408 -13.79 9.80 -16.41
CA ASP A 408 -14.71 9.50 -17.50
C ASP A 408 -14.16 8.41 -18.41
N ASP A 409 -12.84 8.34 -18.56
CA ASP A 409 -12.16 7.33 -19.35
C ASP A 409 -10.82 6.91 -18.70
N PRO A 410 -10.85 6.22 -17.54
CA PRO A 410 -9.63 5.84 -16.84
C PRO A 410 -8.74 4.95 -17.73
N GLN A 411 -7.55 5.44 -18.08
CA GLN A 411 -6.55 4.73 -18.89
C GLN A 411 -5.50 4.03 -18.03
N ALA A 412 -5.11 4.65 -16.91
CA ALA A 412 -4.23 4.07 -15.92
C ALA A 412 -4.47 4.63 -14.52
N LEU A 413 -4.00 3.90 -13.52
CA LEU A 413 -3.85 4.32 -12.15
C LEU A 413 -2.35 4.29 -11.82
N VAL A 414 -1.78 5.45 -11.50
CA VAL A 414 -0.35 5.60 -11.21
C VAL A 414 -0.19 5.99 -9.75
N SER A 415 0.55 5.19 -8.98
CA SER A 415 0.75 5.45 -7.56
C SER A 415 2.10 4.97 -7.05
N GLY A 416 2.58 5.64 -5.99
CA GLY A 416 3.60 5.12 -5.10
C GLY A 416 3.13 5.22 -3.65
N TYR A 417 3.42 4.20 -2.85
CA TYR A 417 3.04 4.19 -1.44
C TYR A 417 4.05 3.42 -0.57
N PHE A 418 4.03 3.72 0.72
CA PHE A 418 4.83 3.05 1.74
C PHE A 418 3.99 2.04 2.51
N SER A 419 4.58 0.91 2.83
CA SER A 419 3.93 -0.12 3.64
C SER A 419 4.94 -0.75 4.60
N ALA A 420 4.60 -0.77 5.89
CA ALA A 420 5.35 -1.47 6.92
C ALA A 420 4.69 -2.81 7.21
N GLY A 421 5.47 -3.85 7.45
CA GLY A 421 4.91 -5.16 7.73
C GLY A 421 5.84 -6.12 8.44
N ARG A 422 5.27 -7.28 8.80
CA ARG A 422 5.97 -8.35 9.48
C ARG A 422 5.69 -9.70 8.84
N SER A 423 6.55 -10.65 9.15
CA SER A 423 6.24 -12.06 8.98
C SER A 423 6.49 -12.82 10.27
N LEU A 424 5.66 -13.81 10.53
CA LEU A 424 5.62 -14.57 11.77
C LEU A 424 5.73 -16.06 11.45
N GLU A 425 6.34 -16.83 12.34
CA GLU A 425 6.26 -18.28 12.28
C GLU A 425 4.84 -18.70 12.62
N LEU A 426 4.30 -19.67 11.90
CA LEU A 426 3.01 -20.25 12.20
C LEU A 426 3.15 -21.71 12.61
N LYS A 427 2.38 -22.09 13.64
CA LYS A 427 2.24 -23.48 14.08
C LYS A 427 0.83 -23.94 13.73
N ALA A 428 0.71 -25.02 12.96
CA ALA A 428 -0.60 -25.58 12.65
C ALA A 428 -1.27 -26.10 13.94
N ASP A 429 -2.52 -25.68 14.18
CA ASP A 429 -3.32 -26.13 15.32
C ASP A 429 -4.79 -26.27 14.92
N ASN A 430 -5.42 -27.41 15.24
CA ASN A 430 -6.87 -27.66 15.08
C ASN A 430 -7.52 -27.18 13.76
N GLY A 431 -6.81 -27.25 12.63
CA GLY A 431 -7.33 -26.81 11.32
C GLY A 431 -7.13 -25.32 11.00
N GLY A 432 -6.44 -24.58 11.88
CA GLY A 432 -5.94 -23.23 11.67
C GLY A 432 -4.46 -23.11 12.02
N TYR A 433 -4.01 -21.89 12.32
CA TYR A 433 -2.61 -21.59 12.61
C TYR A 433 -2.48 -20.65 13.81
N GLN A 434 -1.61 -20.99 14.76
CA GLN A 434 -1.23 -20.12 15.86
C GLN A 434 0.02 -19.31 15.50
N ARG A 435 0.06 -18.03 15.88
CA ARG A 435 1.27 -17.20 15.80
C ARG A 435 2.39 -17.75 16.70
N GLY A 436 3.59 -17.82 16.14
CA GLY A 436 4.84 -18.07 16.83
C GLY A 436 5.73 -16.83 16.81
N ASP A 437 7.04 -17.04 16.68
CA ASP A 437 8.03 -15.97 16.77
C ASP A 437 7.96 -15.01 15.57
N GLN A 438 8.30 -13.74 15.81
CA GLN A 438 8.56 -12.80 14.72
C GLN A 438 9.78 -13.26 13.92
N LEU A 439 9.62 -13.33 12.60
CA LEU A 439 10.67 -13.77 11.68
C LEU A 439 11.32 -12.59 10.96
N GLU A 440 10.50 -11.62 10.58
CA GLU A 440 10.93 -10.47 9.80
C GLU A 440 10.11 -9.24 10.22
N GLU A 441 10.78 -8.09 10.28
CA GLU A 441 10.18 -6.76 10.26
C GLU A 441 10.76 -6.04 9.06
N TYR A 442 9.89 -5.49 8.22
CA TYR A 442 10.28 -4.94 6.94
C TYR A 442 9.47 -3.70 6.56
N PHE A 443 10.09 -2.85 5.76
CA PHE A 443 9.52 -1.61 5.27
C PHE A 443 9.67 -1.55 3.76
N VAL A 444 8.59 -1.28 3.04
CA VAL A 444 8.54 -1.38 1.58
C VAL A 444 8.12 -0.06 0.97
N SER A 445 8.90 0.44 0.03
CA SER A 445 8.50 1.50 -0.90
C SER A 445 8.02 0.86 -2.19
N ILE A 446 6.81 1.19 -2.63
CA ILE A 446 6.12 0.50 -3.72
C ILE A 446 5.82 1.48 -4.85
N PHE A 447 6.00 1.00 -6.09
CA PHE A 447 5.37 1.54 -7.29
C PHE A 447 4.28 0.58 -7.76
N ASP A 448 3.05 1.09 -7.92
CA ASP A 448 1.91 0.37 -8.47
C ASP A 448 1.36 1.16 -9.66
N LEU A 449 1.59 0.61 -10.85
CA LEU A 449 1.19 1.16 -12.14
C LEU A 449 0.19 0.20 -12.78
N SER A 450 -1.09 0.57 -12.73
CA SER A 450 -2.20 -0.25 -13.21
C SER A 450 -2.80 0.33 -14.49
N PHE A 451 -2.95 -0.47 -15.54
CA PHE A 451 -3.33 -0.03 -16.89
C PHE A 451 -4.62 -0.69 -17.34
N THR A 452 -5.57 0.10 -17.85
CA THR A 452 -6.88 -0.40 -18.30
C THR A 452 -6.74 -1.48 -19.36
N LYS A 453 -7.41 -2.62 -19.13
CA LYS A 453 -7.42 -3.73 -20.07
C LYS A 453 -8.12 -3.32 -21.35
N SER A 454 -7.48 -3.61 -22.48
CA SER A 454 -8.08 -3.44 -23.80
C SER A 454 -8.70 -4.74 -24.29
N ASP A 455 -9.74 -4.65 -25.09
CA ASP A 455 -10.21 -5.78 -25.90
C ASP A 455 -9.32 -5.88 -27.16
N ASP A 456 -8.47 -6.91 -27.19
CA ASP A 456 -7.59 -7.24 -28.33
C ASP A 456 -6.59 -6.14 -28.72
N PHE A 457 -5.76 -5.73 -27.76
CA PHE A 457 -4.66 -4.79 -27.95
C PHE A 457 -3.73 -5.18 -29.11
N GLN A 458 -3.38 -4.19 -29.93
CA GLN A 458 -2.50 -4.34 -31.08
C GLN A 458 -1.17 -3.61 -30.84
N ILE A 459 -0.04 -4.28 -31.07
CA ILE A 459 1.30 -3.67 -30.94
C ILE A 459 1.49 -2.45 -31.86
N SER A 460 0.72 -2.35 -32.96
CA SER A 460 0.74 -1.16 -33.83
C SER A 460 0.16 0.10 -33.17
N THR A 461 -0.51 -0.01 -32.02
CA THR A 461 -1.01 1.13 -31.24
C THR A 461 0.12 1.88 -30.53
N LEU A 462 1.28 1.23 -30.33
CA LEU A 462 2.43 1.86 -29.68
C LEU A 462 2.95 3.06 -30.49
N SER A 463 3.30 4.13 -29.78
CA SER A 463 3.98 5.31 -30.30
C SER A 463 5.32 4.92 -30.95
N SER A 464 5.74 5.71 -31.94
CA SER A 464 7.06 5.57 -32.56
C SER A 464 8.20 6.11 -31.69
N SER A 465 7.88 6.85 -30.62
CA SER A 465 8.87 7.42 -29.71
C SER A 465 8.35 7.51 -28.28
N TYR A 466 9.23 7.16 -27.33
CA TYR A 466 9.01 7.28 -25.90
C TYR A 466 10.21 7.91 -25.21
N ASN A 467 9.94 8.69 -24.18
CA ASN A 467 10.90 8.92 -23.10
C ASN A 467 10.88 7.72 -22.17
N VAL A 468 12.05 7.23 -21.77
CA VAL A 468 12.15 6.07 -20.89
C VAL A 468 12.93 6.38 -19.64
N ILE A 469 12.38 5.94 -18.52
CA ILE A 469 13.00 6.04 -17.20
C ILE A 469 12.93 4.66 -16.52
N SER A 470 13.93 4.32 -15.72
CA SER A 470 13.84 3.14 -14.86
C SER A 470 14.44 3.37 -13.49
N PHE A 471 14.03 2.51 -12.58
CA PHE A 471 14.65 2.32 -11.28
C PHE A 471 14.74 0.82 -11.01
N SER A 472 15.94 0.34 -10.69
CA SER A 472 16.18 -1.08 -10.46
C SER A 472 17.25 -1.32 -9.42
N THR A 473 17.14 -2.46 -8.76
CA THR A 473 18.11 -2.93 -7.76
C THR A 473 18.56 -4.33 -8.12
N GLN A 474 19.86 -4.57 -8.09
CA GLN A 474 20.43 -5.90 -8.21
C GLN A 474 20.93 -6.37 -6.85
N LEU A 475 20.58 -7.62 -6.53
CA LEU A 475 20.97 -8.31 -5.31
C LEU A 475 21.82 -9.53 -5.63
N GLY A 476 22.82 -9.78 -4.78
CA GLY A 476 23.53 -11.07 -4.73
C GLY A 476 24.69 -11.26 -5.70
N ASP A 477 25.15 -10.22 -6.40
CA ASP A 477 26.38 -10.33 -7.18
C ASP A 477 27.62 -10.52 -6.27
N PRO A 478 28.54 -11.46 -6.56
CA PRO A 478 29.67 -11.74 -5.68
C PRO A 478 30.65 -10.58 -5.47
N VAL A 479 30.73 -9.64 -6.42
CA VAL A 479 31.63 -8.47 -6.36
C VAL A 479 30.90 -7.27 -5.79
N THR A 480 29.65 -7.10 -6.21
CA THR A 480 28.79 -5.98 -5.87
C THR A 480 27.45 -6.50 -5.33
N PRO A 481 27.40 -6.98 -4.08
CA PRO A 481 26.22 -7.65 -3.53
C PRO A 481 24.94 -6.81 -3.61
N PHE A 482 25.07 -5.49 -3.50
CA PHE A 482 23.96 -4.56 -3.66
C PHE A 482 24.32 -3.48 -4.67
N ARG A 483 23.44 -3.25 -5.63
CA ARG A 483 23.54 -2.16 -6.60
C ARG A 483 22.15 -1.61 -6.87
N THR A 484 22.02 -0.30 -6.91
CA THR A 484 20.81 0.39 -7.39
C THR A 484 21.17 1.30 -8.55
N GLU A 485 20.32 1.30 -9.56
CA GLU A 485 20.48 2.03 -10.81
C GLU A 485 19.20 2.79 -11.13
N SER A 486 19.34 3.98 -11.71
CA SER A 486 18.24 4.66 -12.37
C SER A 486 18.69 5.12 -13.75
N MET A 487 17.88 4.81 -14.75
CA MET A 487 18.17 5.08 -16.16
C MET A 487 17.29 6.21 -16.68
N LEU A 488 17.85 7.04 -17.56
CA LEU A 488 17.12 8.01 -18.38
C LEU A 488 17.50 7.84 -19.84
N GLY A 489 16.51 7.90 -20.73
CA GLY A 489 16.78 7.78 -22.16
C GLY A 489 15.55 7.93 -23.03
N THR A 490 15.67 7.48 -24.27
CA THR A 490 14.58 7.46 -25.25
C THR A 490 14.51 6.14 -25.98
N TRP A 491 13.31 5.77 -26.40
CA TRP A 491 13.05 4.75 -27.40
C TRP A 491 12.60 5.42 -28.69
N SER A 492 13.17 4.98 -29.82
CA SER A 492 12.74 5.38 -31.16
C SER A 492 12.61 4.16 -32.06
N GLY A 493 11.50 4.04 -32.78
CA GLY A 493 11.19 2.84 -33.54
C GLY A 493 9.73 2.74 -33.96
N SER A 494 9.27 1.53 -34.28
CA SER A 494 7.86 1.29 -34.65
C SER A 494 7.49 -0.18 -34.50
N GLY A 495 6.19 -0.46 -34.30
CA GLY A 495 5.67 -1.83 -34.30
C GLY A 495 6.31 -2.72 -33.23
N GLY A 496 6.64 -2.13 -32.07
CA GLY A 496 7.27 -2.84 -30.97
C GLY A 496 8.79 -3.00 -31.09
N SER A 497 9.43 -2.66 -32.20
CA SER A 497 10.90 -2.71 -32.30
C SER A 497 11.49 -1.31 -32.12
N PHE A 498 12.18 -1.10 -31.01
CA PHE A 498 12.77 0.18 -30.64
C PHE A 498 14.29 0.10 -30.48
N THR A 499 14.95 1.21 -30.81
CA THR A 499 16.32 1.48 -30.38
C THR A 499 16.27 2.32 -29.11
N GLN A 500 16.89 1.81 -28.05
CA GLN A 500 17.11 2.51 -26.79
C GLN A 500 18.41 3.32 -26.88
N THR A 501 18.30 4.60 -26.58
CA THR A 501 19.45 5.47 -26.29
C THR A 501 19.32 5.96 -24.86
N ALA A 502 20.16 5.48 -23.96
CA ALA A 502 19.97 5.70 -22.53
C ALA A 502 21.28 5.64 -21.74
N SER A 503 21.35 6.45 -20.70
CA SER A 503 22.41 6.39 -19.69
C SER A 503 21.79 6.17 -18.32
N ALA A 504 22.54 5.54 -17.43
CA ALA A 504 22.10 5.39 -16.05
C ALA A 504 23.06 6.02 -15.06
N GLU A 505 22.55 6.32 -13.87
CA GLU A 505 23.31 6.60 -12.67
C GLU A 505 23.23 5.38 -11.75
N GLU A 506 24.34 5.05 -11.11
CA GLU A 506 24.47 3.88 -10.26
C GLU A 506 25.04 4.27 -8.89
N ILE A 507 24.48 3.69 -7.84
CA ILE A 507 25.09 3.60 -6.51
C ILE A 507 25.20 2.13 -6.12
N ASN A 508 26.35 1.73 -5.58
CA ASN A 508 26.56 0.33 -5.24
C ASN A 508 27.39 0.16 -3.97
N ARG A 509 27.19 -0.99 -3.33
CA ARG A 509 28.02 -1.45 -2.22
C ARG A 509 28.76 -2.71 -2.65
N LYS A 510 30.08 -2.64 -2.61
CA LYS A 510 30.96 -3.76 -2.90
C LYS A 510 31.01 -4.74 -1.74
N ALA A 511 31.46 -5.96 -2.01
CA ALA A 511 31.58 -7.01 -1.00
C ALA A 511 32.45 -6.60 0.19
N ASN A 512 33.44 -5.72 0.00
CA ASN A 512 34.28 -5.18 1.07
C ASN A 512 33.61 -4.05 1.90
N GLY A 513 32.35 -3.73 1.62
CA GLY A 513 31.58 -2.67 2.27
C GLY A 513 31.68 -1.29 1.61
N THR A 514 32.68 -1.05 0.75
CA THR A 514 32.89 0.26 0.11
C THR A 514 31.71 0.64 -0.79
N VAL A 515 31.26 1.89 -0.66
CA VAL A 515 30.26 2.48 -1.57
C VAL A 515 30.95 3.10 -2.77
N THR A 516 30.46 2.82 -3.98
CA THR A 516 30.93 3.47 -5.20
C THR A 516 29.79 3.87 -6.12
N THR A 517 30.10 4.70 -7.11
CA THR A 517 29.15 5.22 -8.09
C THR A 517 29.66 4.98 -9.50
N ALA A 518 28.74 4.90 -10.46
CA ALA A 518 29.05 4.78 -11.87
C ALA A 518 27.96 5.44 -12.73
N SER A 519 28.28 5.73 -13.99
CA SER A 519 27.31 6.23 -14.97
C SER A 519 27.35 5.36 -16.24
N PRO A 520 26.80 4.12 -16.20
CA PRO A 520 26.94 3.19 -17.30
C PRO A 520 26.06 3.57 -18.51
N ASN A 521 26.52 3.20 -19.71
CA ASN A 521 25.70 3.28 -20.92
C ASN A 521 24.72 2.11 -20.97
N ARG A 522 23.49 2.39 -21.38
CA ARG A 522 22.38 1.45 -21.55
C ARG A 522 21.78 1.48 -22.95
N ASP A 523 22.50 1.99 -23.95
CA ASP A 523 22.12 1.86 -25.36
C ASP A 523 21.93 0.39 -25.75
N GLY A 524 20.87 0.10 -26.51
CA GLY A 524 20.57 -1.25 -26.93
C GLY A 524 19.23 -1.39 -27.66
N PRO A 525 18.85 -2.60 -28.07
CA PRO A 525 17.49 -2.85 -28.58
C PRO A 525 16.49 -2.94 -27.41
N ALA A 526 15.27 -2.49 -27.68
CA ALA A 526 14.11 -2.72 -26.82
C ALA A 526 12.96 -3.25 -27.69
N ASN A 527 12.66 -4.54 -27.59
CA ASN A 527 11.58 -5.16 -28.37
C ASN A 527 10.38 -5.42 -27.48
N VAL A 528 9.25 -4.85 -27.83
CA VAL A 528 7.96 -4.98 -27.15
C VAL A 528 7.06 -5.87 -27.99
N SER A 529 6.49 -6.89 -27.35
CA SER A 529 5.55 -7.82 -27.96
C SER A 529 4.32 -8.03 -27.06
N ASN A 530 3.25 -8.59 -27.63
CA ASN A 530 2.05 -8.90 -26.86
C ASN A 530 2.31 -10.12 -25.96
N GLN A 531 1.89 -10.01 -24.69
CA GLN A 531 1.84 -11.14 -23.76
C GLN A 531 0.38 -11.60 -23.64
N THR A 532 0.04 -12.68 -24.36
CA THR A 532 -1.34 -13.20 -24.41
C THR A 532 -1.82 -13.64 -23.03
N SER A 533 -3.02 -13.19 -22.64
CA SER A 533 -3.72 -13.67 -21.43
C SER A 533 -4.59 -14.87 -21.76
N GLN A 534 -4.52 -15.91 -20.93
CA GLN A 534 -5.38 -17.08 -21.04
C GLN A 534 -6.58 -16.88 -20.12
N LEU A 535 -7.68 -16.39 -20.69
CA LEU A 535 -8.92 -16.10 -19.97
C LEU A 535 -9.93 -17.22 -20.14
N SER A 536 -10.96 -17.25 -19.29
CA SER A 536 -12.07 -18.22 -19.41
C SER A 536 -12.79 -18.13 -20.76
N GLY A 537 -12.84 -16.94 -21.37
CA GLY A 537 -13.38 -16.69 -22.70
C GLY A 537 -12.43 -16.99 -23.86
N GLY A 538 -11.22 -17.49 -23.59
CA GLY A 538 -10.17 -17.74 -24.57
C GLY A 538 -8.98 -16.79 -24.45
N ASP A 539 -7.99 -17.03 -25.30
CA ASP A 539 -6.76 -16.25 -25.37
C ASP A 539 -7.04 -14.84 -25.91
N LYS A 540 -6.60 -13.81 -25.18
CA LYS A 540 -6.78 -12.41 -25.55
C LYS A 540 -5.53 -11.56 -25.29
N ASN A 541 -5.29 -10.60 -26.16
CA ASN A 541 -4.28 -9.55 -25.93
C ASN A 541 -4.93 -8.42 -25.15
N THR A 542 -4.76 -8.40 -23.83
CA THR A 542 -5.47 -7.47 -22.94
C THR A 542 -4.72 -6.16 -22.69
N GLY A 543 -3.65 -5.89 -23.45
CA GLY A 543 -2.70 -4.81 -23.17
C GLY A 543 -1.53 -5.23 -22.26
N ARG A 544 -1.42 -6.52 -21.92
CA ARG A 544 -0.22 -7.10 -21.31
C ARG A 544 0.87 -7.25 -22.37
N LEU A 545 2.10 -6.92 -21.99
CA LEU A 545 3.24 -6.84 -22.89
C LEU A 545 4.45 -7.59 -22.35
N SER A 546 5.35 -7.93 -23.25
CA SER A 546 6.68 -8.47 -22.97
C SER A 546 7.74 -7.52 -23.53
N LEU A 547 8.76 -7.22 -22.73
CA LEU A 547 9.94 -6.45 -23.13
C LEU A 547 11.16 -7.38 -23.19
N ASP A 548 11.65 -7.60 -24.40
CA ASP A 548 12.83 -8.40 -24.69
C ASP A 548 14.04 -7.47 -24.89
N SER A 549 14.73 -7.18 -23.78
CA SER A 549 16.06 -6.55 -23.79
C SER A 549 17.21 -7.57 -23.72
N SER A 550 16.90 -8.81 -23.35
CA SER A 550 17.80 -9.97 -23.23
C SER A 550 17.00 -11.28 -23.37
N ALA A 551 17.63 -12.45 -23.26
CA ALA A 551 16.97 -13.77 -23.45
C ALA A 551 15.88 -14.13 -22.41
N ILE A 552 15.59 -13.23 -21.46
CA ILE A 552 14.53 -13.36 -20.44
C ILE A 552 13.51 -12.25 -20.71
N GLY A 553 12.25 -12.63 -20.96
CA GLY A 553 11.17 -11.69 -21.24
C GLY A 553 10.67 -11.01 -19.96
N GLN A 554 10.69 -9.68 -19.95
CA GLN A 554 10.17 -8.84 -18.86
C GLN A 554 8.69 -8.57 -19.07
N VAL A 555 7.85 -8.75 -18.04
CA VAL A 555 6.40 -8.58 -18.18
C VAL A 555 6.01 -7.14 -17.86
N GLY A 556 5.10 -6.59 -18.65
CA GLY A 556 4.59 -5.24 -18.51
C GLY A 556 3.15 -5.08 -18.98
N ALA A 557 2.73 -3.83 -19.06
CA ALA A 557 1.42 -3.44 -19.56
C ALA A 557 1.47 -2.06 -20.22
N SER A 558 0.44 -1.76 -21.02
CA SER A 558 0.26 -0.47 -21.65
C SER A 558 -1.16 0.05 -21.49
N GLN A 559 -1.29 1.38 -21.49
CA GLN A 559 -2.58 2.03 -21.66
C GLN A 559 -3.23 1.65 -23.00
N PRO A 560 -4.57 1.66 -23.09
CA PRO A 560 -5.28 1.33 -24.33
C PRO A 560 -4.83 2.12 -25.57
N ASP A 561 -4.41 3.38 -25.40
CA ASP A 561 -3.95 4.25 -26.47
C ASP A 561 -2.44 4.12 -26.79
N GLY A 562 -1.70 3.29 -26.05
CA GLY A 562 -0.27 3.10 -26.23
C GLY A 562 0.62 4.27 -25.78
N SER A 563 0.08 5.29 -25.09
CA SER A 563 0.86 6.48 -24.73
C SER A 563 1.74 6.30 -23.49
N LEU A 564 1.37 5.41 -22.57
CA LEU A 564 2.18 5.01 -21.42
C LEU A 564 2.31 3.49 -21.34
N LEU A 565 3.51 3.03 -21.01
CA LEU A 565 3.84 1.64 -20.72
C LEU A 565 4.65 1.55 -19.43
N ALA A 566 4.55 0.42 -18.77
CA ALA A 566 5.51 0.04 -17.75
C ALA A 566 5.86 -1.45 -17.84
N PHE A 567 7.05 -1.79 -17.34
CA PHE A 567 7.57 -3.15 -17.32
C PHE A 567 8.24 -3.43 -15.98
N ASN A 568 8.03 -4.64 -15.47
CA ASN A 568 8.82 -5.18 -14.40
C ASN A 568 10.16 -5.67 -14.95
N LEU A 569 11.25 -5.04 -14.51
CA LEU A 569 12.59 -5.46 -14.89
C LEU A 569 12.95 -6.78 -14.17
N ASP A 570 13.54 -7.68 -14.93
CA ASP A 570 14.10 -8.98 -14.50
C ASP A 570 15.42 -9.21 -15.22
N ASN A 571 16.43 -8.39 -14.92
CA ASN A 571 17.64 -8.38 -15.73
C ASN A 571 18.88 -8.69 -14.87
N PRO A 572 19.62 -9.76 -15.17
CA PRO A 572 20.92 -10.02 -14.55
C PRO A 572 21.95 -8.88 -14.71
N VAL A 573 21.77 -8.01 -15.71
CA VAL A 573 22.66 -6.87 -16.01
C VAL A 573 22.21 -5.58 -15.33
N ASN A 574 20.90 -5.36 -15.15
CA ASN A 574 20.36 -4.08 -14.65
C ASN A 574 19.65 -4.20 -13.29
N GLY A 575 19.43 -5.40 -12.79
CA GLY A 575 18.65 -5.70 -11.59
C GLY A 575 17.14 -5.85 -11.86
N ASP A 576 16.41 -6.02 -10.75
CA ASP A 576 14.95 -6.09 -10.72
C ASP A 576 14.37 -4.72 -10.38
N GLY A 577 13.27 -4.33 -11.03
CA GLY A 577 12.85 -2.94 -10.98
C GLY A 577 11.59 -2.63 -11.77
N VAL A 578 11.42 -1.34 -12.07
CA VAL A 578 10.40 -0.82 -12.96
C VAL A 578 11.04 0.02 -14.08
N LEU A 579 10.57 -0.17 -15.30
CA LEU A 579 10.83 0.72 -16.43
C LEU A 579 9.50 1.34 -16.86
N ILE A 580 9.49 2.64 -17.09
CA ILE A 580 8.33 3.40 -17.55
C ILE A 580 8.69 4.03 -18.89
N ALA A 581 7.85 3.81 -19.89
CA ALA A 581 7.97 4.42 -21.21
C ALA A 581 6.76 5.32 -21.46
N LEU A 582 7.00 6.62 -21.57
CA LEU A 582 5.99 7.66 -21.68
C LEU A 582 6.13 8.36 -23.03
N LYS A 583 5.02 8.57 -23.75
CA LYS A 583 5.02 9.27 -25.02
C LYS A 583 5.66 10.66 -24.84
N ALA A 584 6.59 10.99 -25.73
CA ALA A 584 7.45 12.15 -25.56
C ALA A 584 6.67 13.47 -25.58
N GLY A 585 6.70 14.23 -24.47
CA GLY A 585 6.24 15.62 -24.45
C GLY A 585 7.25 16.57 -25.11
N SER A 586 6.75 17.63 -25.76
CA SER A 586 7.60 18.61 -26.46
C SER A 586 7.75 19.95 -25.72
N GLU A 587 6.98 20.16 -24.66
CA GLU A 587 6.88 21.43 -23.94
C GLU A 587 7.41 21.31 -22.50
N PRO A 588 7.95 22.39 -21.92
CA PRO A 588 8.31 22.41 -20.50
C PRO A 588 7.06 22.32 -19.60
N PRO A 589 7.25 22.00 -18.30
CA PRO A 589 6.17 22.15 -17.32
C PRO A 589 5.60 23.57 -17.33
N GLU A 590 4.29 23.69 -17.18
CA GLU A 590 3.61 24.98 -17.11
C GLU A 590 4.07 25.79 -15.89
N ALA A 591 4.28 27.09 -16.08
CA ALA A 591 4.62 28.01 -14.99
C ALA A 591 3.46 28.19 -14.01
N ASP A 592 3.80 28.46 -12.74
CA ASP A 592 2.86 28.65 -11.63
C ASP A 592 1.98 27.42 -11.36
N ARG A 593 2.52 26.22 -11.59
CA ARG A 593 1.86 24.94 -11.33
C ARG A 593 2.61 24.12 -10.29
N ASN A 594 1.86 23.34 -9.52
CA ASN A 594 2.40 22.43 -8.52
C ASN A 594 2.24 20.97 -8.96
N TYR A 595 3.25 20.18 -8.67
CA TYR A 595 3.24 18.73 -8.84
C TYR A 595 3.40 18.08 -7.48
N ARG A 596 2.46 17.20 -7.13
CA ARG A 596 2.57 16.31 -5.97
C ARG A 596 3.56 15.19 -6.31
N LEU A 597 4.54 14.97 -5.44
CA LEU A 597 5.61 14.00 -5.64
C LEU A 597 5.38 12.74 -4.79
N GLN A 598 5.62 11.60 -5.41
CA GLN A 598 5.73 10.29 -4.76
C GLN A 598 6.91 9.51 -5.33
N GLY A 599 7.56 8.64 -4.55
CA GLY A 599 8.61 7.79 -5.13
C GLY A 599 9.53 7.12 -4.13
N THR A 600 10.57 6.48 -4.67
CA THR A 600 11.54 5.69 -3.92
C THR A 600 12.93 6.28 -4.08
N ILE A 601 13.66 6.43 -2.98
CA ILE A 601 15.07 6.83 -2.98
C ILE A 601 15.86 5.85 -2.13
N VAL A 602 17.01 5.41 -2.66
CA VAL A 602 18.01 4.62 -1.94
C VAL A 602 19.16 5.54 -1.57
N GLY A 603 19.55 5.49 -0.31
CA GLY A 603 20.77 6.10 0.21
C GLY A 603 21.77 5.04 0.64
N LEU A 604 23.04 5.24 0.30
CA LEU A 604 24.15 4.42 0.79
C LEU A 604 25.25 5.31 1.35
N ASN A 605 25.84 4.88 2.46
CA ASN A 605 27.17 5.35 2.87
C ASN A 605 27.99 4.16 3.38
N ASP A 606 29.22 4.38 3.86
CA ASP A 606 30.09 3.26 4.26
C ASP A 606 29.46 2.31 5.30
N ASP A 607 28.61 2.79 6.20
CA ASP A 607 28.00 2.00 7.27
C ASP A 607 26.46 2.03 7.33
N LYS A 608 25.80 2.67 6.37
CA LYS A 608 24.33 2.84 6.35
C LYS A 608 23.70 2.39 5.05
N GLN A 609 22.53 1.80 5.18
CA GLN A 609 21.57 1.56 4.10
C GLN A 609 20.33 2.36 4.43
N ILE A 610 19.84 3.15 3.48
CA ILE A 610 18.74 4.08 3.71
C ILE A 610 17.70 3.84 2.62
N LEU A 611 16.46 3.60 3.04
CA LEU A 611 15.29 3.58 2.16
C LEU A 611 14.44 4.79 2.51
N GLN A 612 14.24 5.68 1.54
CA GLN A 612 13.27 6.76 1.66
C GLN A 612 12.11 6.52 0.71
N HIS A 613 10.90 6.74 1.22
CA HIS A 613 9.70 6.82 0.40
C HIS A 613 9.19 8.26 0.44
N ILE A 614 9.11 8.90 -0.72
CA ILE A 614 8.49 10.21 -0.86
C ILE A 614 6.98 10.01 -0.95
N ASP A 615 6.26 10.67 -0.06
CA ASP A 615 4.79 10.76 -0.07
C ASP A 615 4.43 12.20 0.28
N GLY A 616 3.54 12.81 -0.50
CA GLY A 616 3.10 14.20 -0.30
C GLY A 616 4.22 15.24 -0.42
N GLY A 617 5.29 14.94 -1.17
CA GLY A 617 6.24 15.97 -1.58
C GLY A 617 5.60 16.93 -2.58
N GLN A 618 6.20 18.09 -2.82
CA GLN A 618 5.71 19.08 -3.77
C GLN A 618 6.85 19.65 -4.60
N LEU A 619 6.63 19.78 -5.90
CA LEU A 619 7.47 20.52 -6.82
C LEU A 619 6.64 21.66 -7.39
N SER A 620 7.02 22.89 -7.08
CA SER A 620 6.37 24.10 -7.57
C SER A 620 7.18 24.68 -8.72
N ILE A 621 6.57 24.83 -9.88
CA ILE A 621 7.20 25.44 -11.06
C ILE A 621 6.96 26.94 -11.00
N GLY A 622 8.02 27.71 -10.88
CA GLY A 622 7.98 29.17 -10.89
C GLY A 622 7.99 29.77 -12.29
N THR A 623 8.10 31.09 -12.33
CA THR A 623 8.33 31.84 -13.58
C THR A 623 9.83 31.90 -13.90
N ALA A 624 10.17 32.10 -15.18
CA ALA A 624 11.56 32.32 -15.64
C ALA A 624 12.58 31.20 -15.40
N GLY A 625 12.13 29.94 -15.23
CA GLY A 625 13.02 28.79 -15.10
C GLY A 625 13.42 28.48 -13.64
N ASP A 626 12.74 29.06 -12.67
CA ASP A 626 12.92 28.73 -11.25
C ASP A 626 11.90 27.68 -10.80
N ALA A 627 12.25 26.85 -9.84
CA ALA A 627 11.34 25.89 -9.20
C ALA A 627 11.70 25.71 -7.73
N THR A 628 10.76 25.25 -6.92
CA THR A 628 11.04 24.84 -5.54
C THR A 628 10.58 23.41 -5.33
N VAL A 629 11.38 22.61 -4.63
CA VAL A 629 11.00 21.25 -4.26
C VAL A 629 11.00 21.13 -2.75
N SER A 630 9.98 20.48 -2.21
CA SER A 630 9.88 20.03 -0.83
C SER A 630 9.64 18.53 -0.84
N LEU A 631 10.53 17.77 -0.20
CA LEU A 631 10.38 16.32 -0.09
C LEU A 631 9.82 15.98 1.28
N ALA A 632 8.64 15.37 1.30
CA ALA A 632 8.03 14.79 2.49
C ALA A 632 7.89 13.28 2.31
N GLY A 633 7.80 12.55 3.42
CA GLY A 633 7.70 11.09 3.38
C GLY A 633 8.35 10.43 4.58
N PHE A 634 8.91 9.24 4.35
CA PHE A 634 9.47 8.38 5.38
C PHE A 634 10.92 8.04 5.07
N GLU A 635 11.73 7.91 6.12
CA GLU A 635 13.07 7.34 6.04
C GLU A 635 13.18 6.14 6.98
N VAL A 636 13.80 5.08 6.46
CA VAL A 636 14.21 3.89 7.20
C VAL A 636 15.71 3.75 7.02
N THR A 637 16.43 3.74 8.14
CA THR A 637 17.89 3.62 8.13
C THR A 637 18.30 2.32 8.81
N GLN A 638 19.21 1.60 8.18
CA GLN A 638 19.91 0.50 8.80
C GLN A 638 21.40 0.80 8.92
N THR A 639 21.94 0.60 10.13
CA THR A 639 23.38 0.62 10.38
C THR A 639 23.96 -0.78 10.18
N VAL A 640 24.92 -0.94 9.28
CA VAL A 640 25.49 -2.24 8.87
C VAL A 640 26.36 -2.84 9.97
N SER A 641 27.18 -2.03 10.63
CA SER A 641 28.12 -2.49 11.67
C SER A 641 27.42 -3.02 12.91
N THR A 642 26.38 -2.33 13.36
CA THR A 642 25.57 -2.71 14.54
C THR A 642 24.38 -3.60 14.19
N GLN A 643 24.06 -3.69 12.89
CA GLN A 643 22.88 -4.39 12.37
C GLN A 643 21.56 -3.86 12.95
N VAL A 644 21.55 -2.60 13.38
CA VAL A 644 20.36 -1.94 13.92
C VAL A 644 19.54 -1.38 12.77
N LEU A 645 18.27 -1.78 12.69
CA LEU A 645 17.26 -1.15 11.85
C LEU A 645 16.52 -0.10 12.69
N GLU A 646 16.53 1.14 12.21
CA GLU A 646 15.73 2.21 12.76
C GLU A 646 14.31 2.12 12.20
N ARG A 647 13.32 2.42 13.06
CA ARG A 647 11.91 2.47 12.65
C ARG A 647 11.67 3.68 11.74
N PRO A 648 10.60 3.67 10.92
CA PRO A 648 10.30 4.77 10.02
C PRO A 648 10.12 6.08 10.78
N HIS A 649 10.84 7.10 10.36
CA HIS A 649 10.66 8.46 10.82
C HIS A 649 10.34 9.38 9.65
N ALA A 650 9.75 10.54 9.94
CA ALA A 650 9.40 11.49 8.90
C ALA A 650 10.68 12.08 8.30
N LEU A 651 10.70 12.25 6.97
CA LEU A 651 11.73 13.04 6.33
C LEU A 651 11.70 14.46 6.92
N THR A 652 12.83 14.92 7.43
CA THR A 652 12.94 16.25 8.01
C THR A 652 12.87 17.29 6.89
N THR A 653 12.12 18.37 7.13
CA THR A 653 11.83 19.48 6.20
C THR A 653 13.04 20.30 5.72
N THR A 654 14.26 19.82 5.98
CA THR A 654 15.52 20.39 5.47
C THR A 654 15.85 19.96 4.03
N THR A 655 14.95 19.21 3.39
CA THR A 655 15.04 18.81 1.98
C THR A 655 14.47 19.84 1.01
N ASP A 656 13.91 20.95 1.52
CA ASP A 656 13.46 22.06 0.69
C ASP A 656 14.65 22.65 -0.08
N ALA A 657 14.50 22.76 -1.40
CA ALA A 657 15.54 23.29 -2.25
C ALA A 657 14.95 24.23 -3.31
N ASP A 658 15.56 25.41 -3.41
CA ASP A 658 15.39 26.28 -4.56
C ASP A 658 16.17 25.68 -5.73
N LEU A 659 15.49 25.50 -6.85
CA LEU A 659 16.01 24.92 -8.06
C LEU A 659 15.97 25.94 -9.18
N THR A 660 16.95 25.82 -10.07
CA THR A 660 16.86 26.37 -11.43
C THR A 660 16.65 25.20 -12.36
N PHE A 661 15.73 25.32 -13.32
CA PHE A 661 15.43 24.27 -14.28
C PHE A 661 15.66 24.73 -15.72
N THR A 662 16.09 23.78 -16.54
CA THR A 662 16.17 23.92 -17.99
C THR A 662 15.38 22.80 -18.65
N PHE A 663 14.76 23.12 -19.78
CA PHE A 663 14.08 22.15 -20.61
C PHE A 663 14.72 22.16 -22.00
N THR A 664 15.18 20.99 -22.44
CA THR A 664 15.68 20.81 -23.80
C THR A 664 14.55 20.29 -24.65
N SER A 665 14.09 21.07 -25.65
CA SER A 665 13.13 20.60 -26.66
C SER A 665 13.86 19.86 -27.80
N GLY A 666 13.23 18.88 -28.44
CA GLY A 666 13.76 18.25 -29.66
C GLY A 666 13.60 16.73 -29.66
N ALA A 667 14.58 16.03 -30.25
CA ALA A 667 14.54 14.57 -30.39
C ALA A 667 14.67 13.79 -29.07
N THR A 668 15.17 14.44 -28.01
CA THR A 668 15.31 13.87 -26.66
C THR A 668 14.89 14.93 -25.66
N PRO A 669 13.56 15.16 -25.50
CA PRO A 669 13.09 16.19 -24.61
C PRO A 669 13.48 15.84 -23.18
N GLN A 670 14.07 16.76 -22.44
CA GLN A 670 14.57 16.49 -21.09
C GLN A 670 14.43 17.71 -20.18
N LEU A 671 13.93 17.46 -18.97
CA LEU A 671 13.87 18.40 -17.87
C LEU A 671 15.07 18.16 -16.94
N VAL A 672 15.84 19.21 -16.67
CA VAL A 672 17.00 19.16 -15.77
C VAL A 672 16.85 20.26 -14.74
N MET A 673 16.86 19.90 -13.45
CA MET A 673 16.78 20.85 -12.34
C MET A 673 18.03 20.74 -11.46
N THR A 674 18.61 21.89 -11.12
CA THR A 674 19.84 22.00 -10.33
C THR A 674 19.56 22.86 -9.11
N LYS A 675 20.03 22.44 -7.92
CA LYS A 675 19.96 23.27 -6.71
C LYS A 675 20.63 24.62 -6.99
N THR A 676 20.01 25.72 -6.57
CA THR A 676 20.56 27.07 -6.79
C THR A 676 21.95 27.17 -6.19
N GLY A 677 22.94 27.54 -7.01
CA GLY A 677 24.37 27.57 -6.62
C GLY A 677 25.07 26.20 -6.63
N GLY A 678 24.36 25.12 -6.97
CA GLY A 678 24.91 23.79 -7.20
C GLY A 678 25.47 23.62 -8.62
N ALA A 679 26.32 22.60 -8.80
CA ALA A 679 26.97 22.30 -10.08
C ALA A 679 26.49 21.01 -10.75
N SER A 680 25.70 20.20 -10.04
CA SER A 680 25.21 18.90 -10.51
C SER A 680 23.69 18.89 -10.53
N PRO A 681 23.07 18.25 -11.54
CA PRO A 681 21.63 18.07 -11.54
C PRO A 681 21.16 17.36 -10.27
N TYR A 682 20.08 17.88 -9.69
CA TYR A 682 19.41 17.32 -8.54
C TYR A 682 18.23 16.43 -8.97
N LEU A 683 17.42 16.94 -9.91
CA LEU A 683 16.34 16.21 -10.56
C LEU A 683 16.57 16.22 -12.06
N GLN A 684 16.33 15.10 -12.72
CA GLN A 684 16.38 14.99 -14.18
C GLN A 684 15.27 14.07 -14.65
N GLY A 685 14.63 14.37 -15.77
CA GLY A 685 13.54 13.52 -16.23
C GLY A 685 12.73 14.08 -17.37
N PHE A 686 11.46 13.70 -17.39
CA PHE A 686 10.56 13.90 -18.52
C PHE A 686 9.20 14.42 -18.09
N VAL A 687 8.57 15.13 -19.01
CA VAL A 687 7.19 15.61 -18.93
C VAL A 687 6.34 14.78 -19.89
N SER A 688 5.13 14.41 -19.48
CA SER A 688 4.15 13.81 -20.38
C SER A 688 3.69 14.78 -21.46
N GLU A 689 3.15 14.24 -22.55
CA GLU A 689 2.62 15.05 -23.67
C GLU A 689 1.54 16.06 -23.23
N ASP A 690 0.72 15.70 -22.25
CA ASP A 690 -0.34 16.54 -21.68
C ASP A 690 0.12 17.39 -20.48
N GLY A 691 1.38 17.30 -20.06
CA GLY A 691 1.93 18.01 -18.91
C GLY A 691 1.44 17.52 -17.53
N SER A 692 0.59 16.51 -17.46
CA SER A 692 -0.02 16.03 -16.21
C SER A 692 0.93 15.19 -15.33
N LEU A 693 1.98 14.62 -15.94
CA LEU A 693 2.94 13.73 -15.30
C LEU A 693 4.37 14.21 -15.48
N LEU A 694 5.14 14.14 -14.40
CA LEU A 694 6.59 14.22 -14.39
C LEU A 694 7.16 12.88 -13.96
N MET A 695 8.19 12.42 -14.66
CA MET A 695 8.96 11.24 -14.29
C MET A 695 10.39 11.68 -14.05
N LEU A 696 10.84 11.66 -12.80
CA LEU A 696 12.08 12.32 -12.36
C LEU A 696 13.03 11.33 -11.67
N GLN A 697 14.24 11.21 -12.18
CA GLN A 697 15.37 10.68 -11.43
C GLN A 697 15.85 11.74 -10.43
N ILE A 698 16.08 11.32 -9.19
CA ILE A 698 16.74 12.15 -8.17
C ILE A 698 18.14 11.64 -7.88
N ARG A 699 19.11 12.57 -7.79
CA ARG A 699 20.50 12.29 -7.47
C ARG A 699 21.02 13.30 -6.47
N GLU A 700 21.39 12.85 -5.27
CA GLU A 700 21.95 13.72 -4.23
C GLU A 700 23.28 13.19 -3.69
N ARG A 701 24.22 14.12 -3.48
CA ARG A 701 25.55 13.87 -2.92
C ARG A 701 25.86 14.91 -1.84
N PRO A 702 25.24 14.81 -0.65
CA PRO A 702 25.54 15.73 0.44
C PRO A 702 27.01 15.66 0.88
N PRO A 703 27.55 16.73 1.49
CA PRO A 703 28.91 16.73 2.02
C PRO A 703 29.21 15.67 3.09
N SER A 704 28.18 15.05 3.68
CA SER A 704 28.30 13.93 4.63
C SER A 704 28.93 12.67 4.01
N GLY A 705 28.95 12.57 2.68
CA GLY A 705 29.46 11.41 1.95
C GLY A 705 28.40 10.34 1.66
N ASP A 706 27.14 10.62 1.99
CA ASP A 706 26.02 9.76 1.59
C ASP A 706 25.76 9.91 0.07
N GLU A 707 25.34 8.83 -0.56
CA GLU A 707 25.01 8.77 -1.99
C GLU A 707 23.54 8.37 -2.14
N TYR A 708 22.71 9.29 -2.65
CA TYR A 708 21.28 9.06 -2.87
C TYR A 708 20.95 8.95 -4.36
N LEU A 709 20.08 8.00 -4.70
CA LEU A 709 19.58 7.78 -6.06
C LEU A 709 18.14 7.27 -5.98
N GLY A 710 17.24 7.81 -6.81
CA GLY A 710 15.84 7.41 -6.78
C GLY A 710 15.04 7.77 -8.01
N LEU A 711 13.78 7.39 -7.97
CA LEU A 711 12.74 7.71 -8.96
C LEU A 711 11.56 8.35 -8.26
N LEU A 712 11.11 9.48 -8.78
CA LEU A 712 9.94 10.23 -8.35
C LEU A 712 8.94 10.36 -9.51
N ILE A 713 7.68 10.24 -9.17
CA ILE A 713 6.53 10.51 -10.02
C ILE A 713 5.92 11.82 -9.52
N GLY A 714 5.84 12.82 -10.38
CA GLY A 714 5.14 14.07 -10.14
C GLY A 714 3.80 14.08 -10.83
N VAL A 715 2.74 14.39 -10.09
CA VAL A 715 1.37 14.47 -10.59
C VAL A 715 0.90 15.92 -10.49
N LEU A 716 0.46 16.49 -11.61
CA LEU A 716 -0.04 17.86 -11.66
C LEU A 716 -1.23 18.04 -10.71
N GLU A 717 -1.13 19.00 -9.81
CA GLU A 717 -2.25 19.38 -8.95
C GLU A 717 -3.25 20.23 -9.72
N ALA A 718 -4.53 20.02 -9.43
CA ALA A 718 -5.58 20.92 -9.89
C ALA A 718 -5.33 22.33 -9.32
N PRO A 719 -5.53 23.39 -10.11
CA PRO A 719 -5.25 24.77 -9.71
C PRO A 719 -6.08 25.27 -8.53
#